data_AF-A0A125S8M0-F1
#
_entry.id   AF-A0A125S8M0-F1
#
_cell.length_a   1.000
_cell.length_b   1.000
_cell.length_c   1.000
_cell.angle_alpha   90.00
_cell.angle_beta   90.00
_cell.angle_gamma   90.00
#
_symmetry.space_group_name_H-M   'P 1'
#
loop_
_entity.id
_entity.type
_entity.pdbx_description
1 polymer ?
#
loop_
_entity_poly.entity_id
_entity_poly.type
_entity_poly.pdbx_seq_one_letter_code
_entity_poly.pdbx_strand_id
1 'polypeptide(L)'
;MYSTTLGLDIGSNSVGSAWIDLKDKSITLGDSVFPAGVEESDTKRGVPKNQARRGYRNQQRVTRRRSQRKYELSRFLIEKGWMPKDREAEKNWLTYTNPWILRKEGLERELSPYEFGRVLLHLAQRRGAYGFDVDEEDEDTGKIKEAISDTRKAMVDTGVRTFGQLMARKFAERRTTVGTKGKVISQVIRNRKKATGEGTYEFCADRDLIWDEFDKLWKKQKSFDGELGEVLSDDCRRQLDDPEGDATWRYKGILFGQRKTYWDKGTMARCDLEPTDMKCPRADMYAQEFLVLETVNNIRLTPRGQLKRSLNPQEREKVIAALNKQKTASEATIRKALGIDKGQKKSEYTLSLEEDPKRGLNTNWFKREVIGAIGSEEWAKFDEKKQQSINKGILKFDPQEKSSLERLEQGCRKWWGFHCVQTQAFIEGWKKRPRIDDRVNYSRKAIMNLLPYMYEGFTVNEARKRFAEDASNGATDAQRERYSFGARAVNKRTRQYLEKHPNMLPPAPEDISNPVVRKAIHEVRRHIQAYIRKFGCRPERVVVELAREARQSAVVRNKELSENREREKKKKEIIEQYALGDLTKAQQEKAVKRVLLYLDEQKNCCAYCANPLGKENETALIARGIGVELDHIIPESRGGHNGLNNLVLCHTGCNRGKGNKTPMEWLTNEQFGLLEQRLSHIEKENNVKWDNLHKEVPDLDGFVESQLTDTAYASRQVVGWLEKTLYGDDSDGKRHVFTTKGVYTATLRRDWGLFPDAKDAKENTKKNRADHRHHAIDAVAIALSGPERLSEIARAVEKEELARSEGFEHAKRDPLRPPWGDLDSFRADVMSAWNKLVVAHRPEKRKITGALHNDTQFGPVLDKHGNLTGEFTIRKALAELTPNHLRVPKGWEELRAKLETEQARGQQRRIRSEMLAIPDVSGGKAGLVRDRWFRQELREALRREGIDPDSFNGKQLKELLKKKDLKLDSGVPVRRVTLVRKPTMTPPIERKRWSASTGKIGSDPNPRSMRYYEPQNNHHIEIRENEKGKWVGQVVTNFDAAKRIRPSRASRQEPQSAVNREDTKAGQFLMSLSIGEMVYMKHPESDGADYFVVFKIDGNCTIHFTPHWDAGRDKETENCPKREDISRTAPQLQKLGPKAGLSPQKVWVGPLGDVKVLQCD
;
A
#
# COMPACT_ATOMS: atom_id res chain seq x y z
N MET A 1 -6.73 22.07 -40.78
CA MET A 1 -7.28 20.98 -39.95
C MET A 1 -6.34 19.80 -40.04
N TYR A 2 -6.09 19.09 -38.94
CA TYR A 2 -5.38 17.80 -38.98
C TYR A 2 -6.27 16.76 -39.66
N SER A 3 -5.75 15.97 -40.59
CA SER A 3 -6.54 14.99 -41.37
C SER A 3 -6.96 13.82 -40.49
N THR A 4 -6.04 13.29 -39.67
CA THR A 4 -6.29 12.15 -38.78
C THR A 4 -6.15 12.53 -37.31
N THR A 5 -7.16 12.22 -36.51
CA THR A 5 -7.18 12.51 -35.06
C THR A 5 -7.47 11.27 -34.23
N LEU A 6 -6.69 11.08 -33.17
CA LEU A 6 -6.91 10.10 -32.12
C LEU A 6 -7.47 10.77 -30.85
N GLY A 7 -8.61 10.34 -30.36
CA GLY A 7 -9.11 10.63 -29.01
C GLY A 7 -8.87 9.44 -28.08
N LEU A 8 -8.44 9.71 -26.85
CA LEU A 8 -8.20 8.68 -25.82
C LEU A 8 -8.97 9.01 -24.54
N ASP A 9 -9.94 8.15 -24.21
CA ASP A 9 -10.57 8.08 -22.88
C ASP A 9 -9.83 7.03 -22.05
N ILE A 10 -9.03 7.48 -21.07
CA ILE A 10 -8.16 6.61 -20.28
C ILE A 10 -8.81 6.41 -18.93
N GLY A 11 -9.35 5.22 -18.70
CA GLY A 11 -9.82 4.77 -17.40
C GLY A 11 -8.73 4.03 -16.62
N SER A 12 -9.07 3.65 -15.39
CA SER A 12 -8.15 2.91 -14.52
C SER A 12 -8.11 1.40 -14.81
N ASN A 13 -9.13 0.88 -15.50
CA ASN A 13 -9.32 -0.51 -15.92
C ASN A 13 -9.85 -0.63 -17.37
N SER A 14 -9.93 0.50 -18.09
CA SER A 14 -10.39 0.58 -19.48
C SER A 14 -9.62 1.64 -20.25
N VAL A 15 -9.53 1.49 -21.58
CA VAL A 15 -9.07 2.53 -22.50
C VAL A 15 -9.98 2.53 -23.72
N GLY A 16 -10.73 3.62 -23.89
CA GLY A 16 -11.46 3.94 -25.11
C GLY A 16 -10.58 4.72 -26.07
N SER A 17 -10.66 4.40 -27.37
CA SER A 17 -9.96 5.14 -28.43
C SER A 17 -10.88 5.37 -29.62
N ALA A 18 -10.85 6.57 -30.18
CA ALA A 18 -11.51 6.90 -31.43
C ALA A 18 -10.50 7.49 -32.42
N TRP A 19 -10.47 6.93 -33.62
CA TRP A 19 -9.58 7.31 -34.71
C TRP A 19 -10.44 7.88 -35.83
N ILE A 20 -10.34 9.19 -36.05
CA ILE A 20 -11.21 9.93 -36.96
C ILE A 20 -10.38 10.49 -38.11
N ASP A 21 -10.76 10.16 -39.33
CA ASP A 21 -10.29 10.84 -40.54
C ASP A 21 -11.33 11.86 -40.99
N LEU A 22 -10.98 13.15 -40.90
CA LEU A 22 -11.88 14.25 -41.27
C LEU A 22 -12.03 14.41 -42.79
N LYS A 23 -11.05 13.95 -43.57
CA LYS A 23 -11.06 14.04 -45.03
C LYS A 23 -11.94 12.95 -45.63
N ASP A 24 -11.72 11.71 -45.17
CA ASP A 24 -12.44 10.53 -45.65
C ASP A 24 -13.74 10.28 -44.86
N LYS A 25 -14.03 11.11 -43.85
CA LYS A 25 -15.21 11.01 -42.96
C LYS A 25 -15.36 9.62 -42.34
N SER A 26 -14.23 9.03 -41.92
CA SER A 26 -14.21 7.67 -41.39
C SER A 26 -13.93 7.66 -39.88
N ILE A 27 -14.59 6.73 -39.18
CA ILE A 27 -14.45 6.54 -37.73
C ILE A 27 -14.08 5.09 -37.47
N THR A 28 -12.94 4.87 -36.81
CA THR A 28 -12.59 3.58 -36.21
C THR A 28 -12.60 3.71 -34.71
N LEU A 29 -13.37 2.86 -34.03
CA LEU A 29 -13.43 2.81 -32.56
C LEU A 29 -12.62 1.64 -32.03
N GLY A 30 -12.13 1.78 -30.80
CA GLY A 30 -11.49 0.73 -30.04
C GLY A 30 -11.82 0.89 -28.58
N ASP A 31 -11.99 -0.23 -27.89
CA ASP A 31 -12.21 -0.26 -26.45
C ASP A 31 -11.57 -1.51 -25.88
N SER A 32 -10.79 -1.34 -24.81
CA SER A 32 -10.19 -2.46 -24.11
C SER A 32 -10.41 -2.38 -22.61
N VAL A 33 -10.75 -3.52 -22.03
CA VAL A 33 -10.93 -3.72 -20.59
C VAL A 33 -9.81 -4.61 -20.08
N PHE A 34 -9.23 -4.22 -18.95
CA PHE A 34 -8.11 -4.93 -18.36
C PHE A 34 -8.17 -4.92 -16.83
N PRO A 35 -7.58 -5.94 -16.17
CA PRO A 35 -7.60 -6.02 -14.71
C PRO A 35 -6.89 -4.82 -14.10
N ALA A 36 -7.38 -4.23 -13.03
CA ALA A 36 -6.63 -3.16 -12.43
C ALA A 36 -5.26 -3.58 -11.87
N GLY A 37 -4.36 -2.59 -11.76
CA GLY A 37 -3.06 -2.74 -11.10
C GLY A 37 -3.12 -2.92 -9.58
N VAL A 38 -4.32 -2.95 -9.01
CA VAL A 38 -4.63 -2.96 -7.58
C VAL A 38 -5.64 -4.06 -7.26
N GLU A 39 -5.76 -4.45 -5.99
CA GLU A 39 -6.78 -5.42 -5.58
C GLU A 39 -8.17 -4.82 -5.81
N GLU A 40 -9.06 -5.55 -6.47
CA GLU A 40 -10.42 -5.10 -6.75
C GLU A 40 -11.41 -6.10 -6.21
N SER A 41 -12.46 -5.56 -5.61
CA SER A 41 -13.74 -6.21 -5.31
C SER A 41 -14.84 -5.31 -5.86
N ASP A 42 -16.05 -5.82 -6.01
CA ASP A 42 -17.17 -5.03 -6.56
C ASP A 42 -17.47 -3.76 -5.79
N THR A 43 -17.11 -3.72 -4.51
CA THR A 43 -17.38 -2.60 -3.60
C THR A 43 -16.14 -1.80 -3.21
N LYS A 44 -14.92 -2.32 -3.45
CA LYS A 44 -13.69 -1.69 -2.94
C LYS A 44 -12.51 -1.90 -3.87
N ARG A 45 -11.72 -0.86 -4.00
CA ARG A 45 -10.37 -0.91 -4.56
C ARG A 45 -9.37 -0.89 -3.40
N GLY A 46 -8.61 -1.96 -3.27
CA GLY A 46 -7.64 -2.17 -2.21
C GLY A 46 -6.24 -1.67 -2.58
N VAL A 47 -5.27 -2.01 -1.73
CA VAL A 47 -3.85 -1.69 -1.93
C VAL A 47 -3.31 -2.25 -3.27
N PRO A 48 -2.24 -1.66 -3.83
CA PRO A 48 -1.57 -2.23 -5.00
C PRO A 48 -1.20 -3.69 -4.79
N LYS A 49 -1.48 -4.58 -5.77
CA LYS A 49 -1.16 -6.03 -5.67
C LYS A 49 0.32 -6.29 -5.32
N ASN A 50 1.20 -5.38 -5.72
CA ASN A 50 2.63 -5.41 -5.39
C ASN A 50 2.92 -5.23 -3.89
N GLN A 51 2.09 -4.49 -3.14
CA GLN A 51 2.23 -4.29 -1.70
C GLN A 51 2.00 -5.59 -0.93
N ALA A 52 0.91 -6.32 -1.21
CA ALA A 52 0.65 -7.64 -0.63
C ALA A 52 1.81 -8.61 -0.92
N ARG A 53 2.30 -8.65 -2.17
CA ARG A 53 3.48 -9.43 -2.56
C ARG A 53 4.74 -9.04 -1.77
N ARG A 54 4.97 -7.74 -1.52
CA ARG A 54 6.09 -7.27 -0.67
C ARG A 54 5.92 -7.75 0.77
N GLY A 55 4.69 -7.72 1.31
CA GLY A 55 4.33 -8.23 2.63
C GLY A 55 4.70 -9.72 2.80
N TYR A 56 4.19 -10.59 1.92
CA TYR A 56 4.52 -12.02 1.94
C TYR A 56 6.02 -12.29 1.79
N ARG A 57 6.71 -11.56 0.89
CA ARG A 57 8.17 -11.68 0.74
C ARG A 57 8.91 -11.29 2.01
N ASN A 58 8.47 -10.26 2.72
CA ASN A 58 9.04 -9.86 4.01
C ASN A 58 8.83 -10.97 5.04
N GLN A 59 7.59 -11.47 5.18
CA GLN A 59 7.25 -12.56 6.10
C GLN A 59 8.08 -13.82 5.84
N GLN A 60 8.28 -14.20 4.58
CA GLN A 60 9.16 -15.32 4.19
C GLN A 60 10.60 -15.09 4.63
N ARG A 61 11.16 -13.89 4.40
CA ARG A 61 12.51 -13.53 4.84
C ARG A 61 12.65 -13.57 6.36
N VAL A 62 11.67 -13.02 7.09
CA VAL A 62 11.62 -13.03 8.55
C VAL A 62 11.57 -14.46 9.08
N THR A 63 10.70 -15.30 8.51
CA THR A 63 10.55 -16.71 8.89
C THR A 63 11.83 -17.50 8.63
N ARG A 64 12.41 -17.36 7.42
CA ARG A 64 13.68 -18.01 7.06
C ARG A 64 14.81 -17.61 8.00
N ARG A 65 14.98 -16.31 8.26
CA ARG A 65 16.03 -15.79 9.16
C ARG A 65 15.81 -16.23 10.61
N ARG A 66 14.57 -16.26 11.08
CA ARG A 66 14.22 -16.77 12.40
C ARG A 66 14.54 -18.27 12.51
N SER A 67 14.25 -19.05 11.48
CA SER A 67 14.59 -20.48 11.42
C SER A 67 16.11 -20.68 11.41
N GLN A 68 16.83 -19.94 10.57
CA GLN A 68 18.29 -19.98 10.47
C GLN A 68 18.94 -19.65 11.82
N ARG A 69 18.50 -18.58 12.48
CA ARG A 69 19.02 -18.21 13.81
C ARG A 69 18.79 -19.31 14.84
N LYS A 70 17.58 -19.90 14.88
CA LYS A 70 17.29 -21.01 15.80
C LYS A 70 18.20 -22.21 15.54
N TYR A 71 18.47 -22.49 14.26
CA TYR A 71 19.39 -23.53 13.84
C TYR A 71 20.82 -23.24 14.31
N GLU A 72 21.36 -22.05 14.01
CA GLU A 72 22.70 -21.62 14.41
C GLU A 72 22.87 -21.65 15.93
N LEU A 73 21.88 -21.18 16.67
CA LEU A 73 21.91 -21.24 18.13
C LEU A 73 21.88 -22.68 18.65
N SER A 74 21.02 -23.55 18.11
CA SER A 74 20.96 -24.94 18.57
C SER A 74 22.28 -25.67 18.30
N ARG A 75 22.91 -25.41 17.14
CA ARG A 75 24.25 -25.91 16.83
C ARG A 75 25.29 -25.42 17.83
N PHE A 76 25.33 -24.11 18.09
CA PHE A 76 26.26 -23.50 19.04
C PHE A 76 26.10 -24.09 20.44
N LEU A 77 24.86 -24.22 20.93
CA LEU A 77 24.59 -24.77 22.26
C LEU A 77 25.01 -26.24 22.36
N ILE A 78 24.78 -27.05 21.32
CA ILE A 78 25.21 -28.45 21.31
C ILE A 78 26.74 -28.57 21.30
N GLU A 79 27.42 -27.76 20.49
CA GLU A 79 28.87 -27.76 20.37
C GLU A 79 29.54 -27.39 21.71
N LYS A 80 28.95 -26.44 22.44
CA LYS A 80 29.42 -26.02 23.77
C LYS A 80 28.93 -26.92 24.92
N GLY A 81 28.13 -27.95 24.65
CA GLY A 81 27.56 -28.80 25.71
C GLY A 81 26.51 -28.12 26.58
N TRP A 82 25.85 -27.06 26.07
CA TRP A 82 24.81 -26.29 26.76
C TRP A 82 23.39 -26.71 26.33
N MET A 83 23.27 -27.75 25.51
CA MET A 83 22.02 -28.35 25.08
C MET A 83 22.18 -29.87 24.88
N PRO A 84 21.21 -30.70 25.29
CA PRO A 84 21.24 -32.14 25.02
C PRO A 84 21.25 -32.45 23.52
N LYS A 85 22.08 -33.44 23.12
CA LYS A 85 22.16 -33.95 21.74
C LYS A 85 21.05 -34.96 21.41
N ASP A 86 20.67 -35.76 22.40
CA ASP A 86 19.62 -36.77 22.26
C ASP A 86 18.22 -36.13 22.26
N ARG A 87 17.31 -36.71 21.47
CA ARG A 87 15.96 -36.18 21.25
C ARG A 87 15.06 -36.34 22.46
N GLU A 88 15.17 -37.44 23.18
CA GLU A 88 14.38 -37.68 24.38
C GLU A 88 14.87 -36.79 25.53
N ALA A 89 16.19 -36.68 25.67
CA ALA A 89 16.81 -35.73 26.60
C ALA A 89 16.44 -34.27 26.28
N GLU A 90 16.47 -33.84 25.01
CA GLU A 90 16.02 -32.51 24.59
C GLU A 90 14.54 -32.29 24.96
N LYS A 91 13.68 -33.28 24.70
CA LYS A 91 12.24 -33.19 25.01
C LYS A 91 12.01 -33.07 26.52
N ASN A 92 12.71 -33.85 27.33
CA ASN A 92 12.63 -33.79 28.78
C ASN A 92 13.14 -32.44 29.30
N TRP A 93 14.31 -32.00 28.83
CA TRP A 93 14.88 -30.69 29.14
C TRP A 93 13.89 -29.55 28.84
N LEU A 94 13.27 -29.53 27.65
CA LEU A 94 12.27 -28.52 27.29
C LEU A 94 10.98 -28.57 28.13
N THR A 95 10.63 -29.74 28.66
CA THR A 95 9.40 -30.00 29.42
C THR A 95 9.55 -29.58 30.89
N TYR A 96 10.68 -29.94 31.50
CA TYR A 96 10.89 -29.75 32.94
C TYR A 96 11.63 -28.45 33.28
N THR A 97 12.24 -27.77 32.31
CA THR A 97 12.86 -26.45 32.54
C THR A 97 11.92 -25.28 32.18
N ASN A 98 11.76 -24.33 33.12
CA ASN A 98 11.00 -23.12 32.89
C ASN A 98 11.93 -21.92 32.64
N PRO A 99 12.01 -21.38 31.41
CA PRO A 99 12.95 -20.32 31.08
C PRO A 99 12.67 -19.00 31.79
N TRP A 100 11.45 -18.73 32.27
CA TRP A 100 11.19 -17.50 33.05
C TRP A 100 11.76 -17.61 34.45
N ILE A 101 11.57 -18.77 35.09
CA ILE A 101 12.11 -19.04 36.44
C ILE A 101 13.65 -19.00 36.38
N LEU A 102 14.25 -19.69 35.41
CA LEU A 102 15.71 -19.69 35.22
C LEU A 102 16.29 -18.30 34.95
N ARG A 103 15.57 -17.43 34.21
CA ARG A 103 15.98 -16.03 33.99
C ARG A 103 15.97 -15.18 35.26
N LYS A 104 15.12 -15.52 36.25
CA LYS A 104 15.16 -14.90 37.58
C LYS A 104 16.32 -15.49 38.39
N GLU A 105 16.37 -16.82 38.50
CA GLU A 105 17.33 -17.54 39.34
C GLU A 105 18.78 -17.29 38.91
N GLY A 106 19.05 -17.14 37.60
CA GLY A 106 20.38 -16.81 37.09
C GLY A 106 20.91 -15.41 37.48
N LEU A 107 20.13 -14.60 38.21
CA LEU A 107 20.61 -13.36 38.82
C LEU A 107 21.02 -13.53 40.29
N GLU A 108 20.73 -14.70 40.87
CA GLU A 108 20.83 -14.98 42.31
C GLU A 108 21.75 -16.19 42.58
N ARG A 109 21.65 -17.24 41.76
CA ARG A 109 22.48 -18.46 41.83
C ARG A 109 23.17 -18.77 40.51
N GLU A 110 24.16 -19.64 40.56
CA GLU A 110 24.73 -20.26 39.36
C GLU A 110 23.73 -21.25 38.74
N LEU A 111 23.66 -21.24 37.42
CA LEU A 111 22.88 -22.16 36.60
C LEU A 111 23.80 -23.23 36.02
N SER A 112 23.28 -24.44 35.82
CA SER A 112 24.00 -25.44 35.01
C SER A 112 24.11 -25.00 33.54
N PRO A 113 25.09 -25.54 32.77
CA PRO A 113 25.21 -25.26 31.34
C PRO A 113 23.91 -25.49 30.55
N TYR A 114 23.16 -26.55 30.85
CA TYR A 114 21.85 -26.82 30.23
C TYR A 114 20.76 -25.82 30.64
N GLU A 115 20.75 -25.36 31.89
CA GLU A 115 19.82 -24.32 32.33
C GLU A 115 20.12 -22.99 31.64
N PHE A 116 21.39 -22.60 31.52
CA PHE A 116 21.76 -21.36 30.83
C PHE A 116 21.49 -21.44 29.34
N GLY A 117 21.78 -22.57 28.69
CA GLY A 117 21.38 -22.82 27.29
C GLY A 117 19.88 -22.66 27.07
N ARG A 118 19.05 -23.02 28.06
CA ARG A 118 17.59 -22.86 28.01
C ARG A 118 17.19 -21.39 28.01
N VAL A 119 17.88 -20.58 28.81
CA VAL A 119 17.71 -19.12 28.86
C VAL A 119 18.06 -18.50 27.50
N LEU A 120 19.22 -18.84 26.93
CA LEU A 120 19.68 -18.32 25.63
C LEU A 120 18.70 -18.68 24.50
N LEU A 121 18.23 -19.92 24.45
CA LEU A 121 17.23 -20.38 23.48
C LEU A 121 15.93 -19.55 23.56
N HIS A 122 15.53 -19.20 24.78
CA HIS A 122 14.33 -18.39 25.01
C HIS A 122 14.54 -16.92 24.61
N LEU A 123 15.68 -16.31 24.94
CA LEU A 123 16.04 -14.94 24.53
C LEU A 123 16.08 -14.81 23.00
N ALA A 124 16.68 -15.76 22.29
CA ALA A 124 16.75 -15.75 20.83
C ALA A 124 15.37 -15.86 20.14
N GLN A 125 14.45 -16.59 20.77
CA GLN A 125 13.06 -16.71 20.32
C GLN A 125 12.28 -15.41 20.56
N ARG A 126 12.55 -14.70 21.65
CA ARG A 126 11.84 -13.50 22.10
C ARG A 126 12.78 -12.31 22.30
N ARG A 127 13.55 -11.99 21.26
CA ARG A 127 14.62 -10.98 21.35
C ARG A 127 14.15 -9.53 21.44
N GLY A 128 12.86 -9.23 21.43
CA GLY A 128 12.35 -7.84 21.36
C GLY A 128 12.61 -7.17 19.99
N ALA A 129 11.85 -6.11 19.70
CA ALA A 129 12.02 -5.31 18.48
C ALA A 129 13.05 -4.18 18.71
N TYR A 130 13.85 -3.89 17.68
CA TYR A 130 14.99 -2.96 17.76
C TYR A 130 14.76 -1.80 16.78
N GLY A 131 14.95 -0.56 17.25
CA GLY A 131 14.76 0.64 16.43
C GLY A 131 13.33 0.79 15.92
N PHE A 132 12.40 1.11 16.83
CA PHE A 132 10.99 1.35 16.51
C PHE A 132 10.80 2.71 15.79
N ASP A 133 11.19 2.80 14.52
CA ASP A 133 10.60 3.78 13.61
C ASP A 133 9.43 3.08 12.90
N VAL A 134 8.21 3.35 13.34
CA VAL A 134 7.02 2.62 12.85
C VAL A 134 5.87 3.57 12.53
N ASP A 135 5.20 3.31 11.41
CA ASP A 135 3.92 3.90 11.04
C ASP A 135 2.87 3.60 12.11
N GLU A 136 2.37 4.64 12.77
CA GLU A 136 1.30 4.58 13.77
C GLU A 136 -0.09 4.31 13.16
N GLU A 137 -0.18 3.92 11.88
CA GLU A 137 -1.45 3.51 11.25
C GLU A 137 -1.81 2.06 11.59
N ASP A 138 -0.84 1.28 12.08
CA ASP A 138 -1.10 -0.08 12.55
C ASP A 138 -1.55 -0.05 14.03
N GLU A 139 -2.85 -0.24 14.24
CA GLU A 139 -3.50 -0.29 15.56
C GLU A 139 -2.79 -1.26 16.53
N ASP A 140 -2.27 -2.38 16.02
CA ASP A 140 -1.55 -3.37 16.84
C ASP A 140 -0.15 -2.87 17.24
N THR A 141 0.47 -2.00 16.43
CA THR A 141 1.76 -1.39 16.76
C THR A 141 1.63 -0.36 17.89
N GLY A 142 0.56 0.44 17.89
CA GLY A 142 0.25 1.37 19.00
C GLY A 142 0.12 0.63 20.33
N LYS A 143 -0.67 -0.45 20.35
CA LYS A 143 -0.85 -1.32 21.53
C LYS A 143 0.46 -1.94 22.02
N ILE A 144 1.39 -2.27 21.13
CA ILE A 144 2.71 -2.80 21.51
C ILE A 144 3.55 -1.72 22.21
N LYS A 145 3.54 -0.47 21.73
CA LYS A 145 4.30 0.63 22.35
C LYS A 145 3.78 0.94 23.76
N GLU A 146 2.46 1.06 23.89
CA GLU A 146 1.79 1.24 25.19
C GLU A 146 2.19 0.11 26.14
N ALA A 147 2.08 -1.15 25.69
CA ALA A 147 2.48 -2.31 26.49
C ALA A 147 3.98 -2.34 26.87
N ILE A 148 4.89 -1.77 26.04
CA ILE A 148 6.30 -1.62 26.40
C ILE A 148 6.48 -0.57 27.50
N SER A 149 5.79 0.57 27.38
CA SER A 149 5.78 1.62 28.41
C SER A 149 5.25 1.09 29.73
N ASP A 150 4.11 0.39 29.70
CA ASP A 150 3.50 -0.25 30.87
C ASP A 150 4.42 -1.31 31.48
N THR A 151 5.13 -2.07 30.64
CA THR A 151 6.12 -3.04 31.11
C THR A 151 7.25 -2.34 31.86
N ARG A 152 7.79 -1.24 31.34
CA ARG A 152 8.84 -0.45 32.02
C ARG A 152 8.33 0.10 33.35
N LYS A 153 7.12 0.67 33.37
CA LYS A 153 6.47 1.15 34.60
C LYS A 153 6.30 0.03 35.63
N ALA A 154 5.76 -1.11 35.21
CA ALA A 154 5.60 -2.27 36.09
C ALA A 154 6.95 -2.79 36.65
N MET A 155 8.05 -2.68 35.90
CA MET A 155 9.38 -3.03 36.41
C MET A 155 9.82 -2.08 37.54
N VAL A 156 9.60 -0.78 37.38
CA VAL A 156 9.88 0.23 38.41
C VAL A 156 9.01 0.01 39.65
N ASP A 157 7.69 -0.09 39.47
CA ASP A 157 6.72 -0.25 40.55
C ASP A 157 6.97 -1.52 41.39
N THR A 158 7.49 -2.58 40.75
CA THR A 158 7.77 -3.85 41.43
C THR A 158 9.22 -3.99 41.91
N GLY A 159 10.08 -3.02 41.64
CA GLY A 159 11.50 -3.02 42.03
C GLY A 159 12.33 -4.14 41.38
N VAL A 160 11.93 -4.65 40.21
CA VAL A 160 12.62 -5.77 39.55
C VAL A 160 13.72 -5.27 38.60
N ARG A 161 14.82 -6.03 38.52
CA ARG A 161 16.05 -5.63 37.82
C ARG A 161 16.03 -5.93 36.32
N THR A 162 15.23 -6.91 35.89
CA THR A 162 15.18 -7.40 34.50
C THR A 162 13.77 -7.78 34.08
N PHE A 163 13.52 -7.81 32.76
CA PHE A 163 12.23 -8.22 32.20
C PHE A 163 11.90 -9.68 32.55
N GLY A 164 12.87 -10.59 32.51
CA GLY A 164 12.70 -11.98 32.92
C GLY A 164 12.25 -12.14 34.37
N GLN A 165 12.79 -11.33 35.29
CA GLN A 165 12.39 -11.33 36.70
C GLN A 165 10.93 -10.88 36.87
N LEU A 166 10.50 -9.83 36.16
CA LEU A 166 9.09 -9.41 36.14
C LEU A 166 8.18 -10.55 35.67
N MET A 167 8.55 -11.21 34.58
CA MET A 167 7.75 -12.29 33.99
C MET A 167 7.69 -13.52 34.90
N ALA A 168 8.78 -13.86 35.58
CA ALA A 168 8.80 -14.95 36.58
C ALA A 168 7.86 -14.64 37.76
N ARG A 169 7.89 -13.40 38.27
CA ARG A 169 6.98 -12.94 39.33
C ARG A 169 5.52 -13.03 38.88
N LYS A 170 5.19 -12.47 37.71
CA LYS A 170 3.85 -12.56 37.12
C LYS A 170 3.42 -14.01 36.87
N PHE A 171 4.36 -14.92 36.60
CA PHE A 171 4.06 -16.34 36.35
C PHE A 171 3.64 -17.05 37.64
N ALA A 172 4.29 -16.72 38.75
CA ALA A 172 3.93 -17.20 40.08
C ALA A 172 2.56 -16.64 40.54
N GLU A 173 2.32 -15.35 40.32
CA GLU A 173 1.05 -14.67 40.65
C GLU A 173 -0.17 -15.26 39.89
N ARG A 174 0.03 -15.81 38.68
CA ARG A 174 -1.06 -16.32 37.81
C ARG A 174 -1.37 -17.80 37.99
N ARG A 175 -1.26 -18.31 39.21
CA ARG A 175 -1.67 -19.67 39.56
C ARG A 175 -3.16 -19.66 39.88
N THR A 176 -3.94 -20.48 39.17
CA THR A 176 -5.38 -20.60 39.38
C THR A 176 -5.73 -22.06 39.59
N THR A 177 -6.55 -22.36 40.58
CA THR A 177 -7.09 -23.70 40.83
C THR A 177 -8.26 -23.95 39.90
N VAL A 178 -8.23 -25.07 39.16
CA VAL A 178 -9.29 -25.45 38.20
C VAL A 178 -9.77 -26.87 38.40
N GLY A 179 -11.05 -27.09 38.09
CA GLY A 179 -11.73 -28.39 38.17
C GLY A 179 -12.04 -28.86 39.60
N THR A 180 -12.87 -29.90 39.69
CA THR A 180 -13.32 -30.49 40.96
C THR A 180 -12.21 -31.16 41.78
N LYS A 181 -11.06 -31.47 41.16
CA LYS A 181 -9.87 -32.06 41.81
C LYS A 181 -8.84 -31.02 42.28
N GLY A 182 -9.16 -29.71 42.22
CA GLY A 182 -8.29 -28.67 42.75
C GLY A 182 -6.94 -28.52 42.05
N LYS A 183 -6.86 -28.74 40.73
CA LYS A 183 -5.58 -28.69 40.00
C LYS A 183 -5.11 -27.25 39.84
N VAL A 184 -3.94 -26.91 40.35
CA VAL A 184 -3.33 -25.59 40.13
C VAL A 184 -2.70 -25.53 38.73
N ILE A 185 -3.13 -24.57 37.92
CA ILE A 185 -2.54 -24.26 36.62
C ILE A 185 -1.97 -22.84 36.62
N SER A 186 -0.77 -22.68 36.05
CA SER A 186 -0.20 -21.36 35.78
C SER A 186 -0.59 -20.89 34.39
N GLN A 187 -1.15 -19.68 34.27
CA GLN A 187 -1.44 -19.12 32.95
C GLN A 187 -0.14 -18.75 32.22
N VAL A 188 -0.03 -19.16 30.95
CA VAL A 188 1.12 -18.82 30.10
C VAL A 188 1.19 -17.31 29.87
N ILE A 189 2.34 -16.69 30.19
CA ILE A 189 2.60 -15.28 29.92
C ILE A 189 3.08 -15.11 28.47
N ARG A 190 2.16 -14.66 27.63
CA ARG A 190 2.42 -14.27 26.25
C ARG A 190 1.27 -13.42 25.75
N ASN A 191 1.57 -12.55 24.79
CA ASN A 191 0.54 -11.91 23.98
C ASN A 191 -0.38 -12.97 23.39
N ARG A 192 -1.68 -12.75 23.52
CA ARG A 192 -2.72 -13.75 23.28
C ARG A 192 -3.88 -13.14 22.52
N LYS A 193 -4.75 -13.99 21.98
CA LYS A 193 -6.03 -13.55 21.41
C LYS A 193 -7.16 -13.80 22.41
N LYS A 194 -8.08 -12.84 22.54
CA LYS A 194 -9.34 -13.01 23.30
C LYS A 194 -10.27 -14.00 22.59
N ALA A 195 -11.36 -14.38 23.25
CA ALA A 195 -12.42 -15.18 22.63
C ALA A 195 -13.07 -14.48 21.42
N THR A 196 -12.99 -13.14 21.38
CA THR A 196 -13.41 -12.26 20.27
C THR A 196 -12.47 -12.30 19.05
N GLY A 197 -11.25 -12.84 19.20
CA GLY A 197 -10.22 -12.87 18.14
C GLY A 197 -9.20 -11.73 18.21
N GLU A 198 -9.45 -10.69 19.01
CA GLU A 198 -8.58 -9.53 19.19
C GLU A 198 -7.26 -9.86 19.91
N GLY A 199 -6.17 -9.24 19.47
CA GLY A 199 -4.86 -9.31 20.13
C GLY A 199 -4.86 -8.61 21.49
N THR A 200 -4.21 -9.21 22.47
CA THR A 200 -3.93 -8.63 23.79
C THR A 200 -2.43 -8.61 24.00
N TYR A 201 -1.89 -7.41 24.15
CA TYR A 201 -0.48 -7.10 24.31
C TYR A 201 -0.28 -6.63 25.75
N GLU A 202 -0.02 -7.57 26.65
CA GLU A 202 -0.02 -7.30 28.09
C GLU A 202 1.38 -6.95 28.60
N PHE A 203 2.40 -7.66 28.13
CA PHE A 203 3.79 -7.39 28.44
C PHE A 203 4.62 -7.53 27.17
N CYS A 204 5.17 -6.41 26.73
CA CYS A 204 6.04 -6.33 25.57
C CYS A 204 7.41 -5.79 25.98
N ALA A 205 8.47 -6.30 25.34
CA ALA A 205 9.83 -5.81 25.55
C ALA A 205 10.43 -5.39 24.22
N ASP A 206 11.06 -4.22 24.21
CA ASP A 206 11.97 -3.85 23.14
C ASP A 206 13.30 -4.61 23.27
N ARG A 207 14.17 -4.45 22.27
CA ARG A 207 15.46 -5.11 22.22
C ARG A 207 16.36 -4.68 23.37
N ASP A 208 16.29 -3.43 23.80
CA ASP A 208 17.18 -2.87 24.82
C ASP A 208 16.91 -3.52 26.18
N LEU A 209 15.63 -3.72 26.56
CA LEU A 209 15.27 -4.47 27.77
C LEU A 209 15.81 -5.91 27.75
N ILE A 210 15.78 -6.57 26.59
CA ILE A 210 16.28 -7.93 26.45
C ILE A 210 17.82 -7.98 26.45
N TRP A 211 18.47 -6.99 25.85
CA TRP A 211 19.92 -6.85 25.84
C TRP A 211 20.48 -6.58 27.25
N ASP A 212 19.90 -5.63 27.97
CA ASP A 212 20.27 -5.31 29.35
C ASP A 212 20.14 -6.55 30.26
N GLU A 213 19.06 -7.31 30.11
CA GLU A 213 18.91 -8.56 30.85
C GLU A 213 19.95 -9.61 30.50
N PHE A 214 20.25 -9.81 29.20
CA PHE A 214 21.28 -10.74 28.78
C PHE A 214 22.65 -10.34 29.35
N ASP A 215 22.96 -9.03 29.35
CA ASP A 215 24.21 -8.52 29.88
C ASP A 215 24.35 -8.78 31.39
N LYS A 216 23.31 -8.47 32.16
CA LYS A 216 23.25 -8.74 33.61
C LYS A 216 23.38 -10.22 33.93
N LEU A 217 22.66 -11.08 33.21
CA LEU A 217 22.74 -12.53 33.38
C LEU A 217 24.15 -13.05 33.06
N TRP A 218 24.73 -12.64 31.94
CA TRP A 218 26.07 -13.08 31.56
C TRP A 218 27.12 -12.68 32.58
N LYS A 219 27.13 -11.41 33.00
CA LYS A 219 28.08 -10.91 34.00
C LYS A 219 27.95 -11.64 35.33
N LYS A 220 26.70 -11.87 35.78
CA LYS A 220 26.44 -12.57 37.04
C LYS A 220 26.81 -14.05 36.97
N GLN A 221 26.52 -14.73 35.86
CA GLN A 221 26.91 -16.14 35.71
C GLN A 221 28.43 -16.31 35.57
N LYS A 222 29.12 -15.39 34.89
CA LYS A 222 30.59 -15.39 34.78
C LYS A 222 31.30 -15.09 36.11
N SER A 223 30.62 -14.48 37.09
CA SER A 223 31.23 -14.15 38.39
C SER A 223 31.20 -15.30 39.40
N PHE A 224 30.62 -16.45 39.05
CA PHE A 224 30.66 -17.64 39.89
C PHE A 224 31.86 -18.51 39.50
N ASP A 225 32.39 -19.25 40.47
CA ASP A 225 33.55 -20.13 40.27
C ASP A 225 33.17 -21.58 39.91
N GLY A 226 31.94 -21.81 39.43
CA GLY A 226 31.47 -23.15 39.06
C GLY A 226 31.58 -23.45 37.56
N GLU A 227 31.03 -24.62 37.18
CA GLU A 227 31.15 -25.21 35.84
C GLU A 227 30.71 -24.25 34.73
N LEU A 228 29.66 -23.45 34.95
CA LEU A 228 29.19 -22.51 33.94
C LEU A 228 30.10 -21.29 33.87
N GLY A 229 30.53 -20.76 35.03
CA GLY A 229 31.42 -19.60 35.08
C GLY A 229 32.71 -19.79 34.26
N GLU A 230 33.33 -20.97 34.37
CA GLU A 230 34.57 -21.32 33.67
C GLU A 230 34.41 -21.37 32.13
N VAL A 231 33.27 -21.84 31.63
CA VAL A 231 33.05 -21.99 30.18
C VAL A 231 32.53 -20.72 29.49
N LEU A 232 32.15 -19.69 30.25
CA LEU A 232 31.69 -18.41 29.73
C LEU A 232 32.85 -17.50 29.30
N SER A 233 33.40 -17.78 28.12
CA SER A 233 34.49 -16.99 27.52
C SER A 233 33.99 -15.77 26.73
N ASP A 234 34.88 -14.80 26.52
CA ASP A 234 34.59 -13.61 25.70
C ASP A 234 34.38 -13.96 24.22
N ASP A 235 34.99 -15.05 23.75
CA ASP A 235 34.72 -15.60 22.42
C ASP A 235 33.27 -16.10 22.30
N CYS A 236 32.80 -16.89 23.28
CA CYS A 236 31.40 -17.32 23.35
C CYS A 236 30.45 -16.11 23.40
N ARG A 237 30.78 -15.07 24.16
CA ARG A 237 29.99 -13.83 24.20
C ARG A 237 29.91 -13.17 22.83
N ARG A 238 31.04 -12.99 22.14
CA ARG A 238 31.10 -12.36 20.81
C ARG A 238 30.31 -13.16 19.77
N GLN A 239 30.39 -14.50 19.78
CA GLN A 239 29.59 -15.31 18.86
C GLN A 239 28.06 -15.16 19.09
N LEU A 240 27.64 -14.97 20.34
CA LEU A 240 26.23 -14.79 20.70
C LEU A 240 25.72 -13.36 20.45
N ASP A 241 26.51 -12.35 20.81
CA ASP A 241 26.19 -10.93 20.76
C ASP A 241 27.45 -10.14 20.43
N ASP A 242 27.52 -9.67 19.19
CA ASP A 242 28.64 -8.87 18.70
C ASP A 242 28.12 -7.48 18.31
N PRO A 243 28.46 -6.43 19.10
CA PRO A 243 28.02 -5.07 18.83
C PRO A 243 28.66 -4.49 17.57
N GLU A 244 29.68 -5.13 16.99
CA GLU A 244 30.32 -4.66 15.76
C GLU A 244 29.39 -4.81 14.55
N GLY A 245 29.32 -3.75 13.75
CA GLY A 245 28.63 -3.73 12.46
C GLY A 245 29.61 -3.83 11.29
N ASP A 246 29.09 -4.12 10.11
CA ASP A 246 29.84 -4.04 8.85
C ASP A 246 28.95 -3.46 7.73
N ALA A 247 29.32 -3.66 6.46
CA ALA A 247 28.50 -3.22 5.33
C ALA A 247 27.11 -3.89 5.28
N THR A 248 26.93 -5.04 5.94
CA THR A 248 25.73 -5.88 5.99
C THR A 248 24.99 -5.88 7.29
N TRP A 249 25.73 -5.93 8.39
CA TRP A 249 25.21 -6.07 9.73
C TRP A 249 25.23 -4.74 10.45
N ARG A 250 24.10 -4.39 11.07
CA ARG A 250 24.05 -3.29 12.03
C ARG A 250 24.67 -3.76 13.35
N TYR A 251 24.32 -4.99 13.74
CA TYR A 251 24.92 -5.76 14.83
C TYR A 251 25.06 -7.20 14.36
N LYS A 252 26.11 -7.88 14.80
CA LYS A 252 26.39 -9.30 14.53
C LYS A 252 25.94 -10.15 15.73
N GLY A 253 26.37 -11.41 15.75
CA GLY A 253 26.03 -12.38 16.79
C GLY A 253 24.74 -13.16 16.54
N ILE A 254 24.69 -14.40 17.05
CA ILE A 254 23.59 -15.34 16.84
C ILE A 254 22.29 -14.82 17.46
N LEU A 255 22.30 -14.26 18.68
CA LEU A 255 21.10 -13.85 19.40
C LEU A 255 20.49 -12.58 18.77
N PHE A 256 21.30 -11.53 18.68
CA PHE A 256 20.83 -10.19 18.43
C PHE A 256 21.15 -9.63 17.05
N GLY A 257 21.90 -10.40 16.24
CA GLY A 257 22.26 -10.05 14.87
C GLY A 257 21.10 -9.46 14.06
N GLN A 258 21.35 -8.29 13.50
CA GLN A 258 20.40 -7.50 12.73
C GLN A 258 21.09 -6.88 11.53
N ARG A 259 20.56 -7.16 10.33
CA ARG A 259 21.09 -6.55 9.10
C ARG A 259 20.70 -5.08 9.01
N LYS A 260 21.57 -4.28 8.39
CA LYS A 260 21.28 -2.87 8.08
C LYS A 260 20.06 -2.78 7.15
N THR A 261 19.25 -1.75 7.36
CA THR A 261 18.23 -1.37 6.39
C THR A 261 18.95 -0.62 5.27
N TYR A 262 18.92 -1.18 4.06
CA TYR A 262 19.52 -0.54 2.91
C TYR A 262 18.49 0.30 2.19
N TRP A 263 18.78 1.59 2.05
CA TRP A 263 18.25 2.38 0.97
C TRP A 263 19.04 1.98 -0.27
N ASP A 264 18.36 1.45 -1.29
CA ASP A 264 19.00 1.29 -2.58
C ASP A 264 19.33 2.70 -3.08
N LYS A 265 20.61 3.09 -3.12
CA LYS A 265 21.02 4.38 -3.68
C LYS A 265 20.52 4.52 -5.11
N GLY A 266 20.30 3.41 -5.85
CA GLY A 266 19.66 3.39 -7.16
C GLY A 266 18.18 3.80 -7.16
N THR A 267 17.49 3.79 -6.01
CA THR A 267 16.15 4.37 -5.84
C THR A 267 16.17 5.86 -5.48
N MET A 268 17.32 6.42 -5.12
CA MET A 268 17.46 7.87 -5.01
C MET A 268 17.52 8.45 -6.42
N ALA A 269 16.77 9.51 -6.68
CA ALA A 269 16.68 10.07 -8.03
C ALA A 269 18.05 10.53 -8.55
N ARG A 270 18.33 10.22 -9.82
CA ARG A 270 19.52 10.67 -10.54
C ARG A 270 19.32 12.09 -11.06
N CYS A 271 20.42 12.75 -11.43
CA CYS A 271 20.34 14.07 -12.03
C CYS A 271 19.91 13.97 -13.50
N ASP A 272 18.94 14.80 -13.90
CA ASP A 272 18.48 14.84 -15.30
C ASP A 272 19.57 15.35 -16.27
N LEU A 273 20.44 16.26 -15.82
CA LEU A 273 21.51 16.86 -16.63
C LEU A 273 22.76 15.97 -16.70
N GLU A 274 23.04 15.23 -15.62
CA GLU A 274 24.15 14.28 -15.53
C GLU A 274 23.62 12.90 -15.05
N PRO A 275 23.05 12.08 -15.96
CA PRO A 275 22.31 10.86 -15.61
C PRO A 275 23.15 9.75 -14.96
N THR A 276 24.47 9.81 -15.03
CA THR A 276 25.37 8.89 -14.31
C THR A 276 25.44 9.21 -12.82
N ASP A 277 25.09 10.45 -12.46
CA ASP A 277 25.36 11.01 -11.14
C ASP A 277 24.10 11.08 -10.29
N MET A 278 24.31 10.94 -8.98
CA MET A 278 23.24 11.09 -7.99
C MET A 278 22.93 12.57 -7.78
N LYS A 279 21.66 12.89 -7.52
CA LYS A 279 21.25 14.21 -7.01
C LYS A 279 22.07 14.62 -5.78
N CYS A 280 22.49 15.87 -5.72
CA CYS A 280 23.41 16.36 -4.68
C CYS A 280 22.70 16.46 -3.31
N PRO A 281 23.28 15.98 -2.19
CA PRO A 281 22.75 16.24 -0.86
C PRO A 281 22.62 17.74 -0.59
N ARG A 282 21.54 18.17 0.03
CA ARG A 282 21.31 19.58 0.37
C ARG A 282 22.40 20.12 1.30
N ALA A 283 22.97 19.28 2.16
CA ALA A 283 24.06 19.64 3.06
C ALA A 283 25.41 19.91 2.36
N ASP A 284 25.53 19.63 1.06
CA ASP A 284 26.74 19.87 0.28
C ASP A 284 27.03 21.37 0.12
N MET A 285 28.31 21.77 0.18
CA MET A 285 28.70 23.19 0.09
C MET A 285 28.25 23.85 -1.22
N TYR A 286 28.39 23.17 -2.37
CA TYR A 286 27.98 23.71 -3.66
C TYR A 286 26.45 23.71 -3.80
N ALA A 287 25.77 22.73 -3.20
CA ALA A 287 24.31 22.71 -3.18
C ALA A 287 23.73 23.89 -2.38
N GLN A 288 24.31 24.21 -1.23
CA GLN A 288 23.90 25.38 -0.45
C GLN A 288 24.10 26.69 -1.22
N GLU A 289 25.23 26.82 -1.91
CA GLU A 289 25.53 27.98 -2.74
C GLU A 289 24.56 28.12 -3.93
N PHE A 290 24.33 27.02 -4.64
CA PHE A 290 23.36 26.95 -5.74
C PHE A 290 21.97 27.41 -5.33
N LEU A 291 21.48 26.95 -4.17
CA LEU A 291 20.15 27.29 -3.67
C LEU A 291 20.00 28.78 -3.32
N VAL A 292 21.05 29.40 -2.79
CA VAL A 292 21.07 30.85 -2.51
C VAL A 292 21.06 31.64 -3.81
N LEU A 293 21.93 31.29 -4.77
CA LEU A 293 21.99 31.97 -6.07
C LEU A 293 20.71 31.80 -6.88
N GLU A 294 20.09 30.61 -6.84
CA GLU A 294 18.77 30.38 -7.43
C GLU A 294 17.72 31.32 -6.83
N THR A 295 17.78 31.58 -5.52
CA THR A 295 16.87 32.53 -4.88
C THR A 295 17.15 33.94 -5.38
N VAL A 296 18.40 34.40 -5.28
CA VAL A 296 18.81 35.78 -5.61
C VAL A 296 18.54 36.12 -7.07
N ASN A 297 18.93 35.25 -8.00
CA ASN A 297 18.82 35.52 -9.43
C ASN A 297 17.37 35.49 -9.94
N ASN A 298 16.44 34.91 -9.17
CA ASN A 298 15.00 34.94 -9.46
C ASN A 298 14.27 36.15 -8.87
N ILE A 299 14.92 36.96 -8.03
CA ILE A 299 14.31 38.19 -7.49
C ILE A 299 14.18 39.20 -8.63
N ARG A 300 13.01 39.84 -8.71
CA ARG A 300 12.78 40.99 -9.58
C ARG A 300 12.30 42.16 -8.75
N LEU A 301 12.81 43.33 -9.07
CA LEU A 301 12.49 44.62 -8.45
C LEU A 301 11.72 45.46 -9.47
N THR A 302 10.59 46.01 -9.05
CA THR A 302 9.77 46.91 -9.87
C THR A 302 9.73 48.27 -9.19
N PRO A 303 10.50 49.26 -9.69
CA PRO A 303 10.34 50.65 -9.28
C PRO A 303 8.99 51.21 -9.77
N ARG A 304 8.41 52.15 -9.01
CA ARG A 304 7.12 52.77 -9.33
C ARG A 304 7.16 53.45 -10.70
N GLY A 305 6.23 53.08 -11.58
CA GLY A 305 6.15 53.62 -12.94
C GLY A 305 7.20 53.09 -13.92
N GLN A 306 8.03 52.12 -13.52
CA GLN A 306 9.05 51.51 -14.39
C GLN A 306 8.79 50.02 -14.60
N LEU A 307 9.44 49.46 -15.61
CA LEU A 307 9.39 48.03 -15.92
C LEU A 307 10.14 47.19 -14.86
N LYS A 308 9.63 45.98 -14.63
CA LYS A 308 10.22 44.98 -13.74
C LYS A 308 11.63 44.61 -14.21
N ARG A 309 12.64 44.73 -13.33
CA ARG A 309 14.05 44.41 -13.63
C ARG A 309 14.67 43.40 -12.66
N SER A 310 15.81 42.82 -13.05
CA SER A 310 16.67 42.02 -12.16
C SER A 310 17.46 42.90 -11.19
N LEU A 311 17.99 42.30 -10.14
CA LEU A 311 18.93 42.97 -9.21
C LEU A 311 20.27 43.25 -9.92
N ASN A 312 20.85 44.42 -9.69
CA ASN A 312 22.17 44.76 -10.18
C ASN A 312 23.28 44.06 -9.36
N PRO A 313 24.55 44.06 -9.80
CA PRO A 313 25.62 43.34 -9.09
C PRO A 313 25.80 43.73 -7.62
N GLN A 314 25.70 45.01 -7.27
CA GLN A 314 25.85 45.52 -5.90
C GLN A 314 24.67 45.12 -5.01
N GLU A 315 23.44 45.20 -5.55
CA GLU A 315 22.22 44.73 -4.90
C GLU A 315 22.29 43.21 -4.64
N ARG A 316 22.77 42.44 -5.62
CA ARG A 316 22.96 40.98 -5.50
C ARG A 316 23.93 40.64 -4.38
N GLU A 317 25.08 41.31 -4.31
CA GLU A 317 26.09 41.06 -3.28
C GLU A 317 25.53 41.29 -1.87
N LYS A 318 24.82 42.41 -1.65
CA LYS A 318 24.17 42.72 -0.37
C LYS A 318 23.16 41.64 0.03
N VAL A 319 22.34 41.18 -0.92
CA VAL A 319 21.34 40.13 -0.66
C VAL A 319 22.00 38.78 -0.38
N ILE A 320 23.03 38.39 -1.14
CA ILE A 320 23.80 37.16 -0.91
C ILE A 320 24.44 37.18 0.49
N ALA A 321 25.05 38.29 0.87
CA ALA A 321 25.65 38.47 2.20
C ALA A 321 24.61 38.31 3.32
N ALA A 322 23.40 38.85 3.15
CA ALA A 322 22.31 38.68 4.10
C ALA A 322 21.86 37.20 4.20
N LEU A 323 21.65 36.52 3.06
CA LEU A 323 21.20 35.12 3.03
C LEU A 323 22.24 34.12 3.56
N ASN A 324 23.53 34.46 3.48
CA ASN A 324 24.61 33.64 4.03
C ASN A 324 24.69 33.71 5.57
N LYS A 325 24.21 34.79 6.19
CA LYS A 325 24.23 34.99 7.64
C LYS A 325 22.95 34.52 8.34
N GLN A 326 21.81 34.66 7.67
CA GLN A 326 20.51 34.40 8.29
C GLN A 326 20.23 32.89 8.45
N LYS A 327 19.56 32.52 9.55
CA LYS A 327 19.01 31.16 9.70
C LYS A 327 17.79 30.96 8.81
N THR A 328 16.91 31.94 8.80
CA THR A 328 15.68 32.02 8.00
C THR A 328 15.59 33.40 7.37
N ALA A 329 15.13 33.48 6.13
CA ALA A 329 14.97 34.75 5.43
C ALA A 329 13.56 34.88 4.84
N SER A 330 13.06 36.11 4.82
CA SER A 330 11.78 36.52 4.23
C SER A 330 11.98 37.70 3.28
N GLU A 331 10.92 38.10 2.60
CA GLU A 331 10.90 39.31 1.76
C GLU A 331 11.39 40.56 2.54
N ALA A 332 10.99 40.71 3.81
CA ALA A 332 11.49 41.76 4.69
C ALA A 332 13.02 41.73 4.90
N THR A 333 13.63 40.54 4.95
CA THR A 333 15.09 40.41 5.01
C THR A 333 15.76 40.99 3.76
N ILE A 334 15.17 40.74 2.59
CA ILE A 334 15.66 41.24 1.30
C ILE A 334 15.50 42.76 1.22
N ARG A 335 14.33 43.30 1.60
CA ARG A 335 14.10 44.76 1.63
C ARG A 335 15.14 45.48 2.48
N LYS A 336 15.44 44.94 3.67
CA LYS A 336 16.47 45.50 4.56
C LYS A 336 17.87 45.44 3.93
N ALA A 337 18.22 44.35 3.26
CA ALA A 337 19.50 44.21 2.56
C ALA A 337 19.64 45.21 1.39
N LEU A 338 18.53 45.51 0.71
CA LEU A 338 18.47 46.47 -0.39
C LEU A 338 18.31 47.93 0.07
N GLY A 339 18.00 48.17 1.34
CA GLY A 339 17.76 49.51 1.89
C GLY A 339 16.43 50.14 1.44
N ILE A 340 15.43 49.31 1.13
CA ILE A 340 14.08 49.71 0.67
C ILE A 340 12.98 49.34 1.68
N ASP A 341 13.37 49.12 2.95
CA ASP A 341 12.47 48.71 4.03
C ASP A 341 11.77 49.88 4.75
N LYS A 342 12.22 51.12 4.55
CA LYS A 342 11.77 52.31 5.32
C LYS A 342 11.42 53.51 4.43
N GLY A 343 10.58 54.41 4.95
CA GLY A 343 10.26 55.70 4.35
C GLY A 343 9.54 55.61 3.00
N GLN A 344 9.70 56.65 2.16
CA GLN A 344 9.12 56.70 0.81
C GLN A 344 9.60 55.54 -0.09
N LYS A 345 10.84 55.07 0.10
CA LYS A 345 11.38 53.91 -0.63
C LYS A 345 10.60 52.61 -0.41
N LYS A 346 9.82 52.49 0.67
CA LYS A 346 9.00 51.29 0.91
C LYS A 346 7.87 51.17 -0.11
N SER A 347 7.22 52.28 -0.48
CA SER A 347 6.11 52.33 -1.44
C SER A 347 6.55 52.56 -2.88
N GLU A 348 7.78 53.02 -3.11
CA GLU A 348 8.37 53.21 -4.44
C GLU A 348 8.81 51.91 -5.13
N TYR A 349 9.00 50.83 -4.37
CA TYR A 349 9.52 49.57 -4.91
C TYR A 349 8.65 48.39 -4.49
N THR A 350 8.40 47.49 -5.45
CA THR A 350 7.73 46.22 -5.25
C THR A 350 8.66 45.07 -5.63
N LEU A 351 8.78 44.05 -4.79
CA LEU A 351 9.53 42.83 -5.08
C LEU A 351 8.62 41.74 -5.64
N SER A 352 9.10 40.94 -6.58
CA SER A 352 8.37 39.74 -7.05
C SER A 352 8.14 38.70 -5.96
N LEU A 353 8.83 38.80 -4.83
CA LEU A 353 8.61 37.95 -3.65
C LEU A 353 7.31 38.29 -2.92
N GLU A 354 6.76 39.50 -3.12
CA GLU A 354 5.52 39.97 -2.48
C GLU A 354 4.27 39.38 -3.12
N GLU A 355 4.39 38.81 -4.34
CA GLU A 355 3.32 38.02 -4.96
C GLU A 355 3.03 36.74 -4.14
N ASP A 356 3.97 36.33 -3.28
CA ASP A 356 3.88 35.14 -2.45
C ASP A 356 4.78 35.27 -1.20
N PRO A 357 4.43 36.15 -0.25
CA PRO A 357 5.31 36.60 0.83
C PRO A 357 5.62 35.49 1.85
N LYS A 358 4.84 34.39 1.83
CA LYS A 358 5.02 33.21 2.70
C LYS A 358 6.03 32.22 2.12
N ARG A 359 6.65 32.51 0.97
CA ARG A 359 7.75 31.70 0.41
C ARG A 359 8.96 31.71 1.32
N GLY A 360 9.35 30.53 1.81
CA GLY A 360 10.66 30.36 2.43
C GLY A 360 11.78 30.61 1.41
N LEU A 361 12.72 31.49 1.77
CA LEU A 361 13.91 31.76 0.95
C LEU A 361 15.05 30.81 1.34
N ASN A 362 15.88 30.41 0.37
CA ASN A 362 17.03 29.57 0.68
C ASN A 362 18.12 30.41 1.39
N THR A 363 18.58 29.91 2.53
CA THR A 363 19.74 30.44 3.27
C THR A 363 20.89 29.44 3.24
N ASN A 364 22.11 29.90 3.56
CA ASN A 364 23.31 29.06 3.47
C ASN A 364 23.71 28.47 4.83
N TRP A 365 23.29 27.24 5.11
CA TRP A 365 23.70 26.52 6.32
C TRP A 365 25.21 26.28 6.36
N PHE A 366 25.84 25.95 5.23
CA PHE A 366 27.27 25.62 5.19
C PHE A 366 28.12 26.85 5.53
N LYS A 367 27.84 28.01 4.92
CA LYS A 367 28.56 29.25 5.25
C LYS A 367 28.33 29.67 6.71
N ARG A 368 27.11 29.54 7.23
CA ARG A 368 26.79 29.96 8.60
C ARG A 368 27.41 29.05 9.67
N GLU A 369 27.23 27.74 9.57
CA GLU A 369 27.59 26.81 10.65
C GLU A 369 28.98 26.19 10.45
N VAL A 370 29.40 25.93 9.20
CA VAL A 370 30.69 25.27 8.92
C VAL A 370 31.78 26.32 8.76
N ILE A 371 31.62 27.25 7.81
CA ILE A 371 32.61 28.32 7.62
C ILE A 371 32.60 29.26 8.82
N GLY A 372 31.44 29.53 9.43
CA GLY A 372 31.37 30.29 10.68
C GLY A 372 32.14 29.65 11.84
N ALA A 373 32.14 28.32 11.94
CA ALA A 373 32.93 27.60 12.96
C ALA A 373 34.44 27.65 12.68
N ILE A 374 34.85 27.64 11.40
CA ILE A 374 36.27 27.66 10.99
C ILE A 374 36.83 29.10 11.03
N GLY A 375 36.03 30.07 10.58
CA GLY A 375 36.45 31.45 10.29
C GLY A 375 36.60 31.66 8.78
N SER A 376 35.99 32.74 8.26
CA SER A 376 36.00 33.04 6.81
C SER A 376 37.40 33.26 6.25
N GLU A 377 38.28 33.92 7.01
CA GLU A 377 39.67 34.17 6.59
C GLU A 377 40.50 32.89 6.57
N GLU A 378 40.32 31.99 7.54
CA GLU A 378 40.99 30.70 7.56
C GLU A 378 40.49 29.79 6.43
N TRP A 379 39.17 29.77 6.21
CA TRP A 379 38.58 29.01 5.11
C TRP A 379 39.11 29.46 3.75
N ALA A 380 39.28 30.77 3.54
CA ALA A 380 39.83 31.33 2.31
C ALA A 380 41.29 30.92 2.06
N LYS A 381 42.06 30.63 3.11
CA LYS A 381 43.45 30.12 3.01
C LYS A 381 43.52 28.63 2.67
N PHE A 382 42.42 27.87 2.81
CA PHE A 382 42.42 26.44 2.52
C PHE A 382 42.38 26.20 1.01
N ASP A 383 43.21 25.26 0.54
CA ASP A 383 43.16 24.79 -0.84
C ASP A 383 41.87 24.00 -1.13
N GLU A 384 41.55 23.84 -2.41
CA GLU A 384 40.33 23.16 -2.83
C GLU A 384 40.28 21.72 -2.31
N LYS A 385 41.42 21.03 -2.23
CA LYS A 385 41.49 19.65 -1.72
C LYS A 385 41.06 19.58 -0.25
N LYS A 386 41.53 20.50 0.59
CA LYS A 386 41.16 20.57 2.02
C LYS A 386 39.69 20.95 2.18
N GLN A 387 39.20 21.95 1.46
CA GLN A 387 37.77 22.33 1.48
C GLN A 387 36.86 21.16 1.08
N GLN A 388 37.21 20.45 0.00
CA GLN A 388 36.48 19.26 -0.42
C GLN A 388 36.59 18.11 0.60
N SER A 389 37.73 17.95 1.26
CA SER A 389 37.89 16.94 2.33
C SER A 389 36.95 17.22 3.50
N ILE A 390 36.78 18.49 3.90
CA ILE A 390 35.85 18.89 4.97
C ILE A 390 34.42 18.57 4.54
N ASN A 391 34.01 18.97 3.34
CA ASN A 391 32.69 18.66 2.80
C ASN A 391 32.45 17.13 2.71
N LYS A 392 33.44 16.34 2.29
CA LYS A 392 33.36 14.86 2.29
C LYS A 392 33.20 14.29 3.70
N GLY A 393 33.93 14.81 4.68
CA GLY A 393 33.80 14.44 6.08
C GLY A 393 32.38 14.69 6.59
N ILE A 394 31.88 15.90 6.34
CA ILE A 394 30.50 16.29 6.65
C ILE A 394 29.52 15.29 6.06
N LEU A 395 29.61 14.93 4.77
CA LEU A 395 28.62 14.08 4.13
C LEU A 395 28.74 12.58 4.46
N LYS A 396 29.93 12.12 4.88
CA LYS A 396 30.23 10.70 5.13
C LYS A 396 29.73 10.21 6.48
N PHE A 397 29.92 11.02 7.53
CA PHE A 397 29.61 10.63 8.90
C PHE A 397 28.15 10.93 9.25
N ASP A 398 27.58 10.11 10.14
CA ASP A 398 26.21 10.24 10.63
C ASP A 398 26.16 10.84 12.05
N PRO A 399 25.50 12.00 12.26
CA PRO A 399 25.33 12.60 13.59
C PRO A 399 24.63 11.70 14.62
N GLN A 400 23.89 10.68 14.19
CA GLN A 400 23.18 9.76 15.08
C GLN A 400 24.04 8.58 15.55
N GLU A 401 25.22 8.36 14.95
CA GLU A 401 26.13 7.28 15.33
C GLU A 401 27.27 7.79 16.21
N LYS A 402 27.39 7.23 17.43
CA LYS A 402 28.44 7.63 18.39
C LYS A 402 29.86 7.46 17.82
N SER A 403 30.11 6.36 17.10
CA SER A 403 31.41 6.12 16.45
C SER A 403 31.73 7.13 15.35
N SER A 404 30.71 7.61 14.62
CA SER A 404 30.85 8.66 13.62
C SER A 404 31.21 10.01 14.26
N LEU A 405 30.57 10.34 15.38
CA LEU A 405 30.88 11.53 16.19
C LEU A 405 32.34 11.52 16.65
N GLU A 406 32.75 10.44 17.33
CA GLU A 406 34.13 10.28 17.85
C GLU A 406 35.17 10.37 16.72
N ARG A 407 34.89 9.71 15.58
CA ARG A 407 35.80 9.72 14.43
C ARG A 407 35.91 11.10 13.78
N LEU A 408 34.81 11.84 13.68
CA LEU A 408 34.80 13.17 13.10
C LEU A 408 35.49 14.18 14.03
N GLU A 409 35.28 14.11 15.34
CA GLU A 409 35.99 14.93 16.33
C GLU A 409 37.52 14.74 16.25
N GLN A 410 37.97 13.47 16.18
CA GLN A 410 39.38 13.17 15.95
C GLN A 410 39.87 13.72 14.62
N GLY A 411 39.03 13.63 13.57
CA GLY A 411 39.31 14.13 12.23
C GLY A 411 39.48 15.65 12.18
N CYS A 412 38.65 16.40 12.89
CA CYS A 412 38.77 17.86 13.02
C CYS A 412 40.17 18.26 13.48
N ARG A 413 40.68 17.60 14.53
CA ARG A 413 42.00 17.87 15.09
C ARG A 413 43.13 17.35 14.19
N LYS A 414 43.05 16.08 13.76
CA LYS A 414 44.17 15.40 13.06
C LYS A 414 44.26 15.73 11.58
N TRP A 415 43.13 15.86 10.88
CA TRP A 415 43.13 16.05 9.42
C TRP A 415 43.10 17.51 9.01
N TRP A 416 42.40 18.34 9.79
CA TRP A 416 42.15 19.74 9.41
C TRP A 416 42.85 20.76 10.31
N GLY A 417 43.35 20.32 11.48
CA GLY A 417 44.09 21.16 12.42
C GLY A 417 43.20 22.08 13.25
N PHE A 418 41.92 21.75 13.44
CA PHE A 418 41.00 22.58 14.22
C PHE A 418 41.37 22.55 15.70
N HIS A 419 41.40 23.72 16.34
CA HIS A 419 41.59 23.81 17.78
C HIS A 419 40.29 23.41 18.53
N CYS A 420 40.33 23.36 19.87
CA CYS A 420 39.24 22.81 20.69
C CYS A 420 37.90 23.56 20.48
N VAL A 421 37.93 24.90 20.47
CA VAL A 421 36.75 25.74 20.27
C VAL A 421 36.17 25.57 18.85
N GLN A 422 37.01 25.66 17.82
CA GLN A 422 36.64 25.36 16.43
C GLN A 422 36.01 23.97 16.27
N THR A 423 36.61 22.95 16.89
CA THR A 423 36.12 21.57 16.83
C THR A 423 34.73 21.48 17.43
N GLN A 424 34.51 22.06 18.62
CA GLN A 424 33.22 22.03 19.30
C GLN A 424 32.14 22.74 18.47
N ALA A 425 32.43 23.95 17.98
CA ALA A 425 31.50 24.72 17.14
C ALA A 425 31.14 23.98 15.85
N PHE A 426 32.15 23.37 15.18
CA PHE A 426 31.93 22.58 13.97
C PHE A 426 31.04 21.36 14.23
N ILE A 427 31.26 20.64 15.33
CA ILE A 427 30.47 19.45 15.69
C ILE A 427 29.02 19.83 16.04
N GLU A 428 28.80 20.93 16.75
CA GLU A 428 27.46 21.44 17.03
C GLU A 428 26.72 21.88 15.76
N GLY A 429 27.41 22.55 14.84
CA GLY A 429 26.89 22.90 13.52
C GLY A 429 26.55 21.65 12.71
N TRP A 430 27.44 20.65 12.71
CA TRP A 430 27.28 19.38 12.01
C TRP A 430 26.12 18.54 12.55
N LYS A 431 25.86 18.55 13.87
CA LYS A 431 24.68 17.92 14.47
C LYS A 431 23.36 18.49 13.94
N LYS A 432 23.35 19.74 13.50
CA LYS A 432 22.18 20.45 12.92
C LYS A 432 22.15 20.40 11.40
N ARG A 433 23.01 19.60 10.76
CA ARG A 433 23.12 19.48 9.30
C ARG A 433 21.79 19.04 8.67
N PRO A 434 21.43 19.56 7.47
CA PRO A 434 20.35 18.99 6.66
C PRO A 434 20.55 17.48 6.48
N ARG A 435 19.44 16.72 6.44
CA ARG A 435 19.56 15.28 6.29
C ARG A 435 20.16 14.93 4.92
N ILE A 436 20.91 13.83 4.85
CA ILE A 436 21.68 13.47 3.64
C ILE A 436 20.78 12.94 2.51
N ASP A 437 19.58 12.51 2.85
CA ASP A 437 18.50 12.10 1.97
C ASP A 437 17.72 13.30 1.39
N ASP A 438 17.74 14.46 2.05
CA ASP A 438 17.24 15.70 1.46
C ASP A 438 18.23 16.16 0.36
N ARG A 439 17.81 16.07 -0.90
CA ARG A 439 18.67 16.31 -2.08
C ARG A 439 18.10 17.40 -2.98
N VAL A 440 19.01 18.10 -3.68
CA VAL A 440 18.69 19.07 -4.73
C VAL A 440 18.44 18.33 -6.05
N ASN A 441 17.69 18.92 -6.98
CA ASN A 441 17.33 18.28 -8.25
C ASN A 441 18.51 17.97 -9.19
N TYR A 442 19.67 18.58 -8.95
CA TYR A 442 20.87 18.44 -9.78
C TYR A 442 21.98 17.70 -9.03
N SER A 443 22.87 17.00 -9.75
CA SER A 443 24.07 16.40 -9.17
C SER A 443 25.08 17.47 -8.79
N ARG A 444 26.07 17.11 -7.97
CA ARG A 444 27.16 18.04 -7.63
C ARG A 444 27.86 18.55 -8.89
N LYS A 445 28.17 17.64 -9.82
CA LYS A 445 28.77 17.98 -11.12
C LYS A 445 27.90 18.97 -11.88
N ALA A 446 26.59 18.71 -11.96
CA ALA A 446 25.70 19.60 -12.68
C ALA A 446 25.59 20.98 -12.04
N ILE A 447 25.58 21.03 -10.71
CA ILE A 447 25.61 22.29 -9.96
C ILE A 447 26.90 23.05 -10.26
N MET A 448 28.07 22.41 -10.17
CA MET A 448 29.37 23.04 -10.45
C MET A 448 29.46 23.59 -11.88
N ASN A 449 28.86 22.91 -12.86
CA ASN A 449 28.78 23.40 -14.24
C ASN A 449 27.92 24.66 -14.38
N LEU A 450 26.89 24.84 -13.55
CA LEU A 450 25.96 25.97 -13.63
C LEU A 450 26.40 27.16 -12.78
N LEU A 451 27.13 26.92 -11.69
CA LEU A 451 27.54 27.96 -10.74
C LEU A 451 28.26 29.16 -11.37
N PRO A 452 29.22 28.99 -12.32
CA PRO A 452 29.92 30.12 -12.95
C PRO A 452 28.94 31.16 -13.54
N TYR A 453 28.00 30.72 -14.37
CA TYR A 453 26.99 31.60 -14.97
C TYR A 453 25.99 32.13 -13.93
N MET A 454 25.68 31.36 -12.89
CA MET A 454 24.81 31.85 -11.82
C MET A 454 25.47 32.94 -10.98
N TYR A 455 26.79 32.95 -10.83
CA TYR A 455 27.51 34.06 -10.21
C TYR A 455 27.37 35.36 -11.00
N GLU A 456 27.33 35.27 -12.33
CA GLU A 456 27.10 36.43 -13.22
C GLU A 456 25.68 37.00 -13.13
N GLY A 457 24.72 36.26 -12.56
CA GLY A 457 23.35 36.72 -12.34
C GLY A 457 22.29 36.00 -13.16
N PHE A 458 22.68 35.02 -13.96
CA PHE A 458 21.75 34.22 -14.75
C PHE A 458 20.91 33.30 -13.85
N THR A 459 19.62 33.19 -14.16
CA THR A 459 18.74 32.18 -13.57
C THR A 459 19.21 30.77 -13.95
N VAL A 460 18.72 29.73 -13.27
CA VAL A 460 19.10 28.34 -13.58
C VAL A 460 18.84 27.98 -15.05
N ASN A 461 17.74 28.47 -15.62
CA ASN A 461 17.39 28.22 -17.02
C ASN A 461 18.32 28.94 -18.00
N GLU A 462 18.67 30.20 -17.70
CA GLU A 462 19.64 30.97 -18.50
C GLU A 462 21.05 30.38 -18.39
N ALA A 463 21.48 30.01 -17.18
CA ALA A 463 22.76 29.35 -16.93
C ALA A 463 22.89 28.03 -17.71
N ARG A 464 21.81 27.25 -17.80
CA ARG A 464 21.76 26.04 -18.64
C ARG A 464 21.97 26.34 -20.12
N LYS A 465 21.27 27.37 -20.64
CA LYS A 465 21.40 27.80 -22.04
C LYS A 465 22.83 28.28 -22.33
N ARG A 466 23.39 29.11 -21.45
CA ARG A 466 24.77 29.58 -21.53
C ARG A 466 25.78 28.44 -21.49
N PHE A 467 25.63 27.48 -20.58
CA PHE A 467 26.50 26.30 -20.54
C PHE A 467 26.45 25.51 -21.87
N ALA A 468 25.27 25.37 -22.49
CA ALA A 468 25.15 24.68 -23.77
C ALA A 468 25.84 25.45 -24.91
N GLU A 469 25.78 26.78 -24.91
CA GLU A 469 26.32 27.67 -25.95
C GLU A 469 27.82 27.98 -25.78
N ASP A 470 28.34 27.89 -24.57
CA ASP A 470 29.72 28.27 -24.26
C ASP A 470 30.73 27.23 -24.76
N ALA A 471 31.34 27.49 -25.91
CA ALA A 471 32.34 26.61 -26.52
C ALA A 471 33.59 26.40 -25.66
N SER A 472 33.90 27.32 -24.73
CA SER A 472 35.14 27.32 -23.94
C SER A 472 35.10 26.40 -22.71
N ASN A 473 33.91 25.93 -22.31
CA ASN A 473 33.73 25.13 -21.09
C ASN A 473 34.08 23.63 -21.23
N GLY A 474 34.57 23.21 -22.39
CA GLY A 474 34.99 21.82 -22.63
C GLY A 474 33.87 20.78 -22.58
N ALA A 475 32.59 21.19 -22.62
CA ALA A 475 31.46 20.28 -22.62
C ALA A 475 31.35 19.52 -23.95
N THR A 476 31.10 18.21 -23.86
CA THR A 476 30.79 17.36 -25.02
C THR A 476 29.46 17.76 -25.67
N ASP A 477 29.26 17.46 -26.96
CA ASP A 477 27.99 17.75 -27.66
C ASP A 477 26.79 17.13 -26.96
N ALA A 478 26.95 15.89 -26.48
CA ALA A 478 25.93 15.21 -25.70
C ALA A 478 25.62 15.90 -24.36
N GLN A 479 26.60 16.57 -23.73
CA GLN A 479 26.35 17.41 -22.55
C GLN A 479 25.64 18.70 -22.93
N ARG A 480 26.06 19.38 -24.01
CA ARG A 480 25.41 20.60 -24.50
C ARG A 480 23.94 20.36 -24.80
N GLU A 481 23.63 19.27 -25.51
CA GLU A 481 22.26 18.84 -25.79
C GLU A 481 21.44 18.63 -24.52
N ARG A 482 21.99 17.92 -23.51
CA ARG A 482 21.27 17.69 -22.22
C ARG A 482 21.01 18.97 -21.44
N TYR A 483 21.96 19.91 -21.47
CA TYR A 483 21.82 21.18 -20.75
C TYR A 483 20.89 22.13 -21.47
N SER A 484 20.81 22.04 -22.80
CA SER A 484 19.81 22.71 -23.61
C SER A 484 18.38 22.28 -23.23
N PHE A 485 17.39 22.95 -23.82
CA PHE A 485 15.98 22.57 -23.69
C PHE A 485 15.52 21.61 -24.80
N GLY A 486 16.45 21.01 -25.55
CA GLY A 486 16.20 20.05 -26.63
C GLY A 486 15.70 18.68 -26.16
N ALA A 487 15.39 17.81 -27.12
CA ALA A 487 14.84 16.49 -26.88
C ALA A 487 15.80 15.63 -26.03
N ARG A 488 15.31 15.09 -24.92
CA ARG A 488 16.14 14.25 -24.02
C ARG A 488 16.46 12.92 -24.67
N ALA A 489 17.74 12.59 -24.80
CA ALA A 489 18.22 11.28 -25.24
C ALA A 489 17.46 10.11 -24.58
N VAL A 490 17.15 9.10 -25.39
CA VAL A 490 16.43 7.89 -24.97
C VAL A 490 17.31 7.07 -24.00
N ASN A 491 16.74 6.59 -22.88
CA ASN A 491 17.43 5.73 -21.92
C ASN A 491 18.04 4.51 -22.65
N LYS A 492 19.27 4.11 -22.27
CA LYS A 492 19.97 2.90 -22.77
C LYS A 492 19.07 1.66 -22.90
N ARG A 493 18.19 1.38 -21.93
CA ARG A 493 17.27 0.23 -22.00
C ARG A 493 16.18 0.40 -23.05
N THR A 494 15.66 1.62 -23.20
CA THR A 494 14.68 1.92 -24.25
C THR A 494 15.34 1.85 -25.62
N ARG A 495 16.59 2.31 -25.75
CA ARG A 495 17.39 2.11 -26.97
C ARG A 495 17.58 0.62 -27.28
N GLN A 496 18.01 -0.17 -26.31
CA GLN A 496 18.14 -1.63 -26.46
C GLN A 496 16.81 -2.31 -26.80
N TYR A 497 15.69 -1.81 -26.26
CA TYR A 497 14.36 -2.30 -26.58
C TYR A 497 14.02 -2.03 -28.06
N LEU A 498 14.26 -0.81 -28.54
CA LEU A 498 14.01 -0.41 -29.92
C LEU A 498 14.93 -1.15 -30.90
N GLU A 499 16.20 -1.36 -30.54
CA GLU A 499 17.14 -2.20 -31.31
C GLU A 499 16.62 -3.64 -31.47
N LYS A 500 16.04 -4.23 -30.40
CA LYS A 500 15.45 -5.58 -30.44
C LYS A 500 14.08 -5.64 -31.10
N HIS A 501 13.36 -4.52 -31.13
CA HIS A 501 11.98 -4.41 -31.58
C HIS A 501 11.79 -3.15 -32.42
N PRO A 502 12.40 -3.06 -33.61
CA PRO A 502 12.42 -1.82 -34.41
C PRO A 502 11.02 -1.36 -34.81
N ASN A 503 10.09 -2.29 -35.00
CA ASN A 503 8.71 -2.01 -35.40
C ASN A 503 7.74 -1.82 -34.22
N MET A 504 8.25 -1.61 -33.00
CA MET A 504 7.42 -1.42 -31.81
C MET A 504 7.71 -0.10 -31.11
N LEU A 505 6.66 0.57 -30.64
CA LEU A 505 6.78 1.72 -29.76
C LEU A 505 7.49 1.31 -28.45
N PRO A 506 8.27 2.19 -27.81
CA PRO A 506 8.93 1.93 -26.54
C PRO A 506 7.92 1.65 -25.41
N PRO A 507 8.27 0.85 -24.39
CA PRO A 507 7.41 0.64 -23.22
C PRO A 507 7.32 1.89 -22.33
N ALA A 508 6.47 1.82 -21.30
CA ALA A 508 6.40 2.84 -20.26
C ALA A 508 7.78 3.09 -19.61
N PRO A 509 8.16 4.36 -19.37
CA PRO A 509 9.41 4.72 -18.70
C PRO A 509 9.61 4.01 -17.34
N GLU A 510 10.86 3.75 -16.97
CA GLU A 510 11.18 3.01 -15.73
C GLU A 510 11.03 3.85 -14.45
N ASP A 511 11.18 5.17 -14.58
CA ASP A 511 11.00 6.15 -13.51
C ASP A 511 9.52 6.27 -13.07
N ILE A 512 8.58 5.83 -13.90
CA ILE A 512 7.18 5.68 -13.50
C ILE A 512 7.02 4.41 -12.67
N SER A 513 6.89 4.59 -11.35
CA SER A 513 6.71 3.51 -10.38
C SER A 513 5.26 3.09 -10.16
N ASN A 514 4.28 3.96 -10.46
CA ASN A 514 2.86 3.67 -10.27
C ASN A 514 2.40 2.56 -11.25
N PRO A 515 1.96 1.38 -10.76
CA PRO A 515 1.57 0.26 -11.60
C PRO A 515 0.31 0.53 -12.45
N VAL A 516 -0.60 1.39 -12.00
CA VAL A 516 -1.81 1.78 -12.74
C VAL A 516 -1.40 2.57 -13.98
N VAL A 517 -0.56 3.59 -13.82
CA VAL A 517 -0.03 4.40 -14.93
C VAL A 517 0.74 3.57 -15.94
N ARG A 518 1.63 2.68 -15.47
CA ARG A 518 2.38 1.78 -16.36
C ARG A 518 1.44 0.89 -17.18
N LYS A 519 0.32 0.47 -16.60
CA LYS A 519 -0.67 -0.33 -17.29
C LYS A 519 -1.46 0.50 -18.30
N ALA A 520 -1.89 1.70 -17.94
CA ALA A 520 -2.52 2.64 -18.87
C ALA A 520 -1.64 2.91 -20.10
N ILE A 521 -0.35 3.25 -19.91
CA ILE A 521 0.60 3.44 -21.02
C ILE A 521 0.73 2.16 -21.86
N HIS A 522 0.78 0.98 -21.23
CA HIS A 522 0.86 -0.28 -21.97
C HIS A 522 -0.38 -0.55 -22.84
N GLU A 523 -1.57 -0.24 -22.34
CA GLU A 523 -2.82 -0.43 -23.10
C GLU A 523 -2.95 0.62 -24.21
N VAL A 524 -2.71 1.90 -23.92
CA VAL A 524 -2.65 2.96 -24.95
C VAL A 524 -1.65 2.60 -26.05
N ARG A 525 -0.45 2.11 -25.67
CA ARG A 525 0.55 1.60 -26.61
C ARG A 525 0.00 0.48 -27.50
N ARG A 526 -0.82 -0.43 -26.97
CA ARG A 526 -1.43 -1.51 -27.76
C ARG A 526 -2.42 -0.97 -28.79
N HIS A 527 -3.26 -0.01 -28.42
CA HIS A 527 -4.21 0.63 -29.34
C HIS A 527 -3.47 1.29 -30.50
N ILE A 528 -2.44 2.08 -30.19
CA ILE A 528 -1.65 2.79 -31.21
C ILE A 528 -0.89 1.80 -32.10
N GLN A 529 -0.28 0.77 -31.52
CA GLN A 529 0.42 -0.24 -32.30
C GLN A 529 -0.53 -1.01 -33.22
N ALA A 530 -1.75 -1.31 -32.77
CA ALA A 530 -2.77 -1.96 -33.59
C ALA A 530 -3.20 -1.06 -34.74
N TYR A 531 -3.40 0.24 -34.49
CA TYR A 531 -3.74 1.21 -35.54
C TYR A 531 -2.62 1.35 -36.57
N ILE A 532 -1.38 1.56 -36.16
CA ILE A 532 -0.23 1.68 -37.07
C ILE A 532 -0.07 0.42 -37.92
N ARG A 533 -0.28 -0.78 -37.35
CA ARG A 533 -0.22 -2.03 -38.13
C ARG A 533 -1.34 -2.15 -39.16
N LYS A 534 -2.54 -1.66 -38.83
CA LYS A 534 -3.71 -1.76 -39.69
C LYS A 534 -3.71 -0.72 -40.81
N PHE A 535 -3.28 0.51 -40.53
CA PHE A 535 -3.40 1.64 -41.45
C PHE A 535 -2.05 2.19 -41.95
N GLY A 536 -0.92 1.69 -41.42
CA GLY A 536 0.43 2.07 -41.89
C GLY A 536 0.89 3.48 -41.49
N CYS A 537 0.05 4.25 -40.81
CA CYS A 537 0.33 5.64 -40.43
C CYS A 537 0.15 5.89 -38.92
N ARG A 538 0.85 6.92 -38.42
CA ARG A 538 0.62 7.49 -37.09
C ARG A 538 -0.46 8.58 -37.19
N PRO A 539 -1.24 8.84 -36.13
CA PRO A 539 -2.20 9.94 -36.15
C PRO A 539 -1.47 11.28 -36.27
N GLU A 540 -2.04 12.25 -36.99
CA GLU A 540 -1.49 13.61 -37.04
C GLU A 540 -1.75 14.38 -35.74
N ARG A 541 -2.86 14.08 -35.07
CA ARG A 541 -3.26 14.70 -33.80
C ARG A 541 -3.68 13.65 -32.78
N VAL A 542 -3.28 13.84 -31.53
CA VAL A 542 -3.79 13.06 -30.38
C VAL A 542 -4.40 13.99 -29.35
N VAL A 543 -5.60 13.68 -28.87
CA VAL A 543 -6.28 14.39 -27.79
C VAL A 543 -6.54 13.41 -26.65
N VAL A 544 -6.16 13.80 -25.43
CA VAL A 544 -6.32 12.97 -24.22
C VAL A 544 -7.18 13.73 -23.20
N GLU A 545 -8.17 13.07 -22.60
CA GLU A 545 -8.90 13.66 -21.48
C GLU A 545 -8.04 13.69 -20.21
N LEU A 546 -7.91 14.88 -19.61
CA LEU A 546 -7.37 15.04 -18.27
C LEU A 546 -8.50 14.97 -17.26
N ALA A 547 -8.40 14.04 -16.31
CA ALA A 547 -9.19 14.14 -15.09
C ALA A 547 -8.75 15.40 -14.33
N ARG A 548 -9.65 16.39 -14.31
CA ARG A 548 -9.66 17.64 -13.53
C ARG A 548 -8.28 18.12 -13.07
N GLU A 549 -7.55 18.82 -13.93
CA GLU A 549 -6.63 19.93 -13.56
C GLU A 549 -5.80 20.37 -14.78
N ALA A 550 -6.25 21.42 -15.48
CA ALA A 550 -5.41 22.11 -16.46
C ALA A 550 -5.62 23.63 -16.40
N ARG A 551 -4.49 24.30 -16.10
CA ARG A 551 -4.19 25.75 -16.06
C ARG A 551 -5.17 26.62 -15.25
N GLN A 552 -4.98 26.60 -13.93
CA GLN A 552 -5.41 27.71 -13.06
C GLN A 552 -4.70 29.02 -13.46
N SER A 553 -5.40 30.15 -13.32
CA SER A 553 -4.79 31.48 -13.47
C SER A 553 -3.64 31.66 -12.47
N ALA A 554 -2.70 32.58 -12.75
CA ALA A 554 -1.58 32.84 -11.86
C ALA A 554 -2.03 33.25 -10.44
N VAL A 555 -3.12 34.01 -10.36
CA VAL A 555 -3.71 34.46 -9.09
C VAL A 555 -4.24 33.29 -8.26
N VAL A 556 -5.06 32.41 -8.86
CA VAL A 556 -5.62 31.24 -8.16
C VAL A 556 -4.50 30.30 -7.69
N ARG A 557 -3.51 30.04 -8.55
CA ARG A 557 -2.35 29.21 -8.22
C ARG A 557 -1.51 29.79 -7.07
N ASN A 558 -1.25 31.10 -7.09
CA ASN A 558 -0.47 31.76 -6.05
C ASN A 558 -1.23 31.78 -4.71
N LYS A 559 -2.55 31.99 -4.74
CA LYS A 559 -3.42 31.89 -3.55
C LYS A 559 -3.35 30.49 -2.93
N GLU A 560 -3.53 29.44 -3.73
CA GLU A 560 -3.42 28.04 -3.25
C GLU A 560 -2.01 27.71 -2.74
N LEU A 561 -0.96 28.19 -3.39
CA LEU A 561 0.42 28.02 -2.92
C LEU A 561 0.66 28.74 -1.59
N SER A 562 0.11 29.95 -1.41
CA SER A 562 0.17 30.68 -0.14
C SER A 562 -0.56 29.92 0.96
N GLU A 563 -1.79 29.48 0.73
CA GLU A 563 -2.58 28.67 1.67
C GLU A 563 -1.89 27.35 2.04
N ASN A 564 -1.25 26.69 1.08
CA ASN A 564 -0.42 25.50 1.33
C ASN A 564 0.75 25.82 2.28
N ARG A 565 1.40 26.97 2.12
CA ARG A 565 2.52 27.37 2.97
C ARG A 565 2.10 27.82 4.35
N GLU A 566 0.92 28.43 4.49
CA GLU A 566 0.32 28.71 5.79
C GLU A 566 0.08 27.44 6.58
N ARG A 567 -0.49 26.43 5.91
CA ARG A 567 -0.67 25.10 6.51
C ARG A 567 0.66 24.49 6.95
N GLU A 568 1.70 24.57 6.12
CA GLU A 568 3.03 24.08 6.48
C GLU A 568 3.70 24.89 7.61
N LYS A 569 3.48 26.21 7.66
CA LYS A 569 3.96 27.06 8.77
C LYS A 569 3.29 26.66 10.08
N LYS A 570 1.95 26.57 10.10
CA LYS A 570 1.18 26.14 11.27
C LYS A 570 1.60 24.74 11.73
N LYS A 571 1.83 23.82 10.77
CA LYS A 571 2.39 22.48 11.04
C LYS A 571 3.73 22.57 11.76
N LYS A 572 4.66 23.41 11.28
CA LYS A 572 5.96 23.58 11.90
C LYS A 572 5.88 24.19 13.31
N GLU A 573 5.04 25.21 13.50
CA GLU A 573 4.79 25.83 14.80
C GLU A 573 4.28 24.80 15.82
N ILE A 574 3.32 23.96 15.43
CA ILE A 574 2.80 22.87 16.26
C ILE A 574 3.93 21.87 16.60
N ILE A 575 4.77 21.49 15.64
CA ILE A 575 5.88 20.56 15.87
C ILE A 575 6.87 21.11 16.89
N GLU A 576 7.20 22.40 16.80
CA GLU A 576 8.13 23.07 17.73
C GLU A 576 7.48 23.25 19.11
N GLN A 577 6.25 23.76 19.18
CA GLN A 577 5.52 24.04 20.41
C GLN A 577 5.34 22.80 21.29
N TYR A 578 5.06 21.64 20.69
CA TYR A 578 4.84 20.39 21.42
C TYR A 578 6.05 19.44 21.40
N ALA A 579 7.24 19.96 21.03
CA ALA A 579 8.50 19.22 20.99
C ALA A 579 8.38 17.85 20.28
N LEU A 580 7.84 17.86 19.06
CA LEU A 580 7.58 16.67 18.23
C LEU A 580 8.71 16.38 17.22
N GLY A 581 9.85 17.05 17.37
CA GLY A 581 11.00 16.94 16.45
C GLY A 581 11.67 15.56 16.45
N ASP A 582 11.50 14.79 17.52
CA ASP A 582 11.92 13.40 17.67
C ASP A 582 11.09 12.41 16.85
N LEU A 583 9.89 12.82 16.40
CA LEU A 583 8.98 11.98 15.65
C LEU A 583 9.33 11.92 14.14
N THR A 584 8.93 10.83 13.48
CA THR A 584 9.01 10.71 12.01
C THR A 584 8.08 11.72 11.31
N LYS A 585 8.31 12.02 10.03
CA LYS A 585 7.47 12.96 9.25
C LYS A 585 5.98 12.56 9.26
N ALA A 586 5.67 11.27 9.16
CA ALA A 586 4.30 10.76 9.20
C ALA A 586 3.66 10.94 10.60
N GLN A 587 4.41 10.67 11.67
CA GLN A 587 3.95 10.90 13.04
C GLN A 587 3.72 12.39 13.33
N GLN A 588 4.62 13.26 12.86
CA GLN A 588 4.47 14.71 12.96
C GLN A 588 3.19 15.18 12.26
N GLU A 589 2.90 14.67 11.05
CA GLU A 589 1.67 15.00 10.33
C GLU A 589 0.41 14.61 11.09
N LYS A 590 0.38 13.43 11.70
CA LYS A 590 -0.76 13.01 12.52
C LYS A 590 -0.89 13.85 13.79
N ALA A 591 0.21 14.11 14.49
CA ALA A 591 0.22 14.94 15.68
C ALA A 591 -0.32 16.35 15.36
N VAL A 592 0.09 16.91 14.22
CA VAL A 592 -0.43 18.18 13.71
C VAL A 592 -1.94 18.08 13.45
N LYS A 593 -2.41 17.03 12.76
CA LYS A 593 -3.86 16.83 12.56
C LYS A 593 -4.63 16.76 13.88
N ARG A 594 -4.11 16.04 14.89
CA ARG A 594 -4.74 15.95 16.22
C ARG A 594 -4.84 17.33 16.87
N VAL A 595 -3.77 18.11 16.86
CA VAL A 595 -3.76 19.46 17.45
C VAL A 595 -4.71 20.40 16.72
N LEU A 596 -4.71 20.39 15.39
CA LEU A 596 -5.64 21.22 14.59
C LEU A 596 -7.09 20.88 14.91
N LEU A 597 -7.45 19.59 14.92
CA LEU A 597 -8.81 19.17 15.25
C LEU A 597 -9.19 19.51 16.69
N TYR A 598 -8.26 19.31 17.64
CA TYR A 598 -8.48 19.58 19.06
C TYR A 598 -8.74 21.06 19.34
N LEU A 599 -7.85 21.94 18.85
CA LEU A 599 -7.88 23.38 19.15
C LEU A 599 -8.80 24.16 18.21
N ASP A 600 -8.68 23.93 16.91
CA ASP A 600 -9.33 24.78 15.91
C ASP A 600 -10.77 24.34 15.64
N GLU A 601 -11.02 23.02 15.53
CA GLU A 601 -12.31 22.52 15.03
C GLU A 601 -13.25 21.98 16.12
N GLN A 602 -12.75 21.47 17.24
CA GLN A 602 -13.58 20.77 18.23
C GLN A 602 -13.58 21.40 19.63
N LYS A 603 -12.92 22.54 19.80
CA LYS A 603 -12.94 23.36 21.02
C LYS A 603 -12.64 22.52 22.28
N ASN A 604 -11.58 21.71 22.21
CA ASN A 604 -11.07 20.84 23.28
C ASN A 604 -11.94 19.62 23.69
N CYS A 605 -13.04 19.36 22.98
CA CYS A 605 -13.96 18.28 23.31
C CYS A 605 -13.91 17.13 22.31
N CYS A 606 -14.27 15.94 22.79
CA CYS A 606 -14.43 14.77 21.93
C CYS A 606 -15.56 15.01 20.94
N ALA A 607 -15.31 14.78 19.64
CA ALA A 607 -16.32 14.93 18.61
C ALA A 607 -17.59 14.17 18.95
N TYR A 608 -17.49 12.94 19.47
CA TYR A 608 -18.64 12.07 19.69
C TYR A 608 -19.28 12.17 21.08
N CYS A 609 -18.51 12.04 22.16
CA CYS A 609 -19.09 11.92 23.51
C CYS A 609 -19.17 13.23 24.31
N ALA A 610 -18.84 14.38 23.71
CA ALA A 610 -18.80 15.71 24.35
C ALA A 610 -17.78 15.91 25.48
N ASN A 611 -17.31 14.82 26.10
CA ASN A 611 -16.35 14.91 27.20
C ASN A 611 -15.04 15.58 26.74
N PRO A 612 -14.40 16.38 27.61
CA PRO A 612 -13.08 16.93 27.36
C PRO A 612 -12.08 15.83 26.98
N LEU A 613 -11.25 16.07 25.95
CA LEU A 613 -10.24 15.09 25.50
C LEU A 613 -8.99 15.07 26.39
N GLY A 614 -8.87 16.02 27.31
CA GLY A 614 -7.81 16.15 28.30
C GLY A 614 -8.12 17.32 29.24
N LYS A 615 -7.32 17.47 30.30
CA LYS A 615 -7.37 18.68 31.14
C LYS A 615 -6.68 19.84 30.42
N GLU A 616 -7.01 21.08 30.79
CA GLU A 616 -6.22 22.25 30.38
C GLU A 616 -4.74 21.99 30.71
N ASN A 617 -3.87 22.12 29.70
CA ASN A 617 -2.42 21.79 29.70
C ASN A 617 -1.99 20.37 29.28
N GLU A 618 -2.88 19.45 28.89
CA GLU A 618 -2.52 18.11 28.41
C GLU A 618 -2.37 17.99 26.88
N THR A 619 -2.38 19.10 26.13
CA THR A 619 -2.32 19.12 24.66
C THR A 619 -1.09 18.40 24.09
N ALA A 620 0.02 18.35 24.83
CA ALA A 620 1.20 17.57 24.44
C ALA A 620 0.95 16.05 24.40
N LEU A 621 0.11 15.53 25.31
CA LEU A 621 -0.30 14.12 25.33
C LEU A 621 -1.25 13.83 24.17
N ILE A 622 -2.17 14.75 23.88
CA ILE A 622 -3.11 14.69 22.75
C ILE A 622 -2.35 14.70 21.42
N ALA A 623 -1.36 15.60 21.26
CA ALA A 623 -0.51 15.65 20.08
C ALA A 623 0.20 14.30 19.84
N ARG A 624 0.69 13.66 20.92
CA ARG A 624 1.29 12.32 20.88
C ARG A 624 0.27 11.18 20.75
N GLY A 625 -1.03 11.47 20.75
CA GLY A 625 -2.10 10.49 20.53
C GLY A 625 -2.40 9.61 21.75
N ILE A 626 -2.06 10.06 22.95
CA ILE A 626 -2.32 9.31 24.17
C ILE A 626 -3.79 9.50 24.55
N GLY A 627 -4.56 8.41 24.61
CA GLY A 627 -5.99 8.41 24.98
C GLY A 627 -6.97 8.82 23.86
N VAL A 628 -6.46 9.36 22.75
CA VAL A 628 -7.24 9.93 21.65
C VAL A 628 -6.87 9.33 20.30
N GLU A 629 -7.83 9.25 19.39
CA GLU A 629 -7.65 8.72 18.03
C GLU A 629 -8.24 9.67 16.99
N LEU A 630 -7.63 9.67 15.80
CA LEU A 630 -8.22 10.28 14.60
C LEU A 630 -9.18 9.25 14.02
N ASP A 631 -10.48 9.51 14.07
CA ASP A 631 -11.49 8.69 13.43
C ASP A 631 -11.90 9.29 12.08
N HIS A 632 -12.14 8.42 11.11
CA HIS A 632 -12.69 8.82 9.83
C HIS A 632 -14.20 8.92 9.93
N ILE A 633 -14.77 10.10 9.71
CA ILE A 633 -16.22 10.33 9.73
C ILE A 633 -16.91 9.28 8.85
N ILE A 634 -16.55 9.25 7.58
CA ILE A 634 -16.83 8.13 6.68
C ILE A 634 -15.67 7.14 6.80
N PRO A 635 -15.89 5.87 7.18
CA PRO A 635 -14.82 4.89 7.31
C PRO A 635 -14.00 4.72 6.02
N GLU A 636 -12.68 4.55 6.15
CA GLU A 636 -11.79 4.29 5.00
C GLU A 636 -12.23 3.06 4.20
N SER A 637 -12.70 2.02 4.89
CA SER A 637 -13.28 0.83 4.28
C SER A 637 -14.55 1.07 3.46
N ARG A 638 -15.13 2.27 3.50
CA ARG A 638 -16.30 2.69 2.71
C ARG A 638 -16.02 3.93 1.86
N GLY A 639 -14.75 4.31 1.72
CA GLY A 639 -14.35 5.43 0.86
C GLY A 639 -13.89 6.68 1.55
N GLY A 640 -13.87 6.68 2.87
CA GLY A 640 -13.34 7.81 3.61
C GLY A 640 -11.90 8.11 3.23
N HIS A 641 -11.64 9.32 2.75
CA HIS A 641 -10.28 9.75 2.49
C HIS A 641 -9.54 10.14 3.78
N ASN A 642 -8.20 10.08 3.78
CA ASN A 642 -7.33 10.41 4.91
C ASN A 642 -7.12 11.94 5.15
N GLY A 643 -7.86 12.79 4.42
CA GLY A 643 -7.83 14.24 4.55
C GLY A 643 -8.56 14.77 5.79
N LEU A 644 -8.17 15.95 6.28
CA LEU A 644 -8.76 16.60 7.46
C LEU A 644 -10.28 16.71 7.37
N ASN A 645 -10.85 16.94 6.18
CA ASN A 645 -12.30 17.07 5.97
C ASN A 645 -13.10 15.79 6.26
N ASN A 646 -12.45 14.65 6.44
CA ASN A 646 -13.11 13.40 6.81
C ASN A 646 -12.57 12.86 8.14
N LEU A 647 -11.82 13.65 8.91
CA LEU A 647 -11.25 13.22 10.18
C LEU A 647 -11.83 14.02 11.34
N VAL A 648 -12.13 13.34 12.43
CA VAL A 648 -12.42 13.96 13.73
C VAL A 648 -11.52 13.35 14.81
N LEU A 649 -11.26 14.11 15.85
CA LEU A 649 -10.54 13.63 17.02
C LEU A 649 -11.55 13.14 18.05
N CYS A 650 -11.41 11.90 18.50
CA CYS A 650 -12.29 11.37 19.52
C CYS A 650 -11.53 10.53 20.54
N HIS A 651 -12.19 10.21 21.65
CA HIS A 651 -11.65 9.22 22.57
C HIS A 651 -11.53 7.87 21.88
N THR A 652 -10.46 7.14 22.19
CA THR A 652 -10.22 5.78 21.72
C THR A 652 -11.46 4.87 21.87
N GLY A 653 -12.19 5.01 22.99
CA GLY A 653 -13.43 4.25 23.24
C GLY A 653 -14.59 4.61 22.29
N CYS A 654 -14.69 5.87 21.86
CA CYS A 654 -15.73 6.34 20.94
C CYS A 654 -15.48 5.83 19.52
N ASN A 655 -14.24 5.94 19.04
CA ASN A 655 -13.82 5.39 17.75
C ASN A 655 -14.13 3.89 17.65
N ARG A 656 -13.75 3.13 18.70
CA ARG A 656 -14.05 1.70 18.83
C ARG A 656 -15.55 1.39 18.85
N GLY A 657 -16.36 2.29 19.41
CA GLY A 657 -17.81 2.18 19.43
C GLY A 657 -18.42 2.31 18.03
N LYS A 658 -17.93 3.26 17.23
CA LYS A 658 -18.38 3.54 15.86
C LYS A 658 -18.00 2.43 14.89
N GLY A 659 -16.73 2.00 14.87
CA GLY A 659 -16.24 0.98 13.95
C GLY A 659 -16.43 1.37 12.47
N ASN A 660 -16.91 0.45 11.63
CA ASN A 660 -17.09 0.69 10.18
C ASN A 660 -18.44 1.36 9.82
N LYS A 661 -18.98 2.21 10.70
CA LYS A 661 -20.23 2.94 10.47
C LYS A 661 -19.98 4.43 10.28
N THR A 662 -20.87 5.14 9.60
CA THR A 662 -20.92 6.61 9.64
C THR A 662 -21.53 7.08 10.98
N PRO A 663 -21.38 8.36 11.40
CA PRO A 663 -22.00 8.82 12.63
C PRO A 663 -23.53 8.67 12.62
N MET A 664 -24.20 8.91 11.49
CA MET A 664 -25.66 8.71 11.34
C MET A 664 -26.10 7.25 11.56
N GLU A 665 -25.30 6.27 11.14
CA GLU A 665 -25.61 4.84 11.32
C GLU A 665 -25.29 4.30 12.72
N TRP A 666 -24.46 5.03 13.45
CA TRP A 666 -23.96 4.63 14.75
C TRP A 666 -24.73 5.28 15.90
N LEU A 667 -25.01 6.57 15.79
CA LEU A 667 -25.70 7.37 16.80
C LEU A 667 -27.22 7.27 16.62
N THR A 668 -27.98 7.46 17.69
CA THR A 668 -29.43 7.70 17.60
C THR A 668 -29.68 9.11 17.04
N ASN A 669 -30.90 9.39 16.54
CA ASN A 669 -31.25 10.73 16.04
C ASN A 669 -30.98 11.83 17.08
N GLU A 670 -31.29 11.59 18.35
CA GLU A 670 -30.98 12.53 19.44
C GLU A 670 -29.47 12.72 19.64
N GLN A 671 -28.69 11.63 19.66
CA GLN A 671 -27.24 11.70 19.81
C GLN A 671 -26.55 12.36 18.61
N PHE A 672 -27.10 12.17 17.42
CA PHE A 672 -26.64 12.83 16.20
C PHE A 672 -26.98 14.33 16.22
N GLY A 673 -28.20 14.70 16.64
CA GLY A 673 -28.55 16.12 16.85
C GLY A 673 -27.64 16.83 17.85
N LEU A 674 -27.20 16.13 18.92
CA LEU A 674 -26.20 16.67 19.86
C LEU A 674 -24.79 16.78 19.27
N LEU A 675 -24.43 15.92 18.31
CA LEU A 675 -23.19 16.03 17.54
C LEU A 675 -23.25 17.23 16.59
N GLU A 676 -24.37 17.41 15.87
CA GLU A 676 -24.62 18.55 14.99
C GLU A 676 -24.53 19.86 15.76
N GLN A 677 -25.22 19.98 16.90
CA GLN A 677 -25.19 21.20 17.70
C GLN A 677 -23.76 21.56 18.13
N ARG A 678 -22.96 20.55 18.53
CA ARG A 678 -21.58 20.71 18.98
C ARG A 678 -20.63 21.13 17.85
N LEU A 679 -20.86 20.63 16.64
CA LEU A 679 -20.03 20.88 15.48
C LEU A 679 -20.65 21.91 14.51
N SER A 680 -21.73 22.59 14.89
CA SER A 680 -22.51 23.49 14.03
C SER A 680 -21.68 24.60 13.36
N HIS A 681 -20.60 25.06 13.99
CA HIS A 681 -19.69 26.04 13.38
C HIS A 681 -18.98 25.49 12.13
N ILE A 682 -18.81 24.18 12.01
CA ILE A 682 -18.20 23.51 10.85
C ILE A 682 -19.02 23.70 9.58
N GLU A 683 -20.35 23.86 9.68
CA GLU A 683 -21.22 24.12 8.51
C GLU A 683 -20.72 25.31 7.68
N LYS A 684 -20.30 26.39 8.36
CA LYS A 684 -19.79 27.60 7.71
C LYS A 684 -18.29 27.54 7.45
N GLU A 685 -17.52 26.94 8.36
CA GLU A 685 -16.06 26.95 8.32
C GLU A 685 -15.45 25.86 7.44
N ASN A 686 -16.10 24.70 7.31
CA ASN A 686 -15.66 23.57 6.49
C ASN A 686 -16.86 22.74 6.00
N ASN A 687 -17.59 23.30 5.03
CA ASN A 687 -18.81 22.68 4.50
C ASN A 687 -18.61 21.24 3.99
N VAL A 688 -17.43 20.92 3.43
CA VAL A 688 -17.12 19.54 2.98
C VAL A 688 -17.11 18.54 4.15
N LYS A 689 -16.57 18.95 5.31
CA LYS A 689 -16.61 18.11 6.51
C LYS A 689 -18.02 17.99 7.08
N TRP A 690 -18.77 19.08 7.05
CA TRP A 690 -20.18 19.08 7.44
C TRP A 690 -20.98 18.10 6.58
N ASP A 691 -20.82 18.16 5.25
CA ASP A 691 -21.43 17.22 4.32
C ASP A 691 -21.05 15.77 4.64
N ASN A 692 -19.77 15.51 4.95
CA ASN A 692 -19.32 14.15 5.33
C ASN A 692 -19.97 13.63 6.62
N LEU A 693 -20.30 14.50 7.60
CA LEU A 693 -21.03 14.10 8.82
C LEU A 693 -22.44 13.62 8.49
N HIS A 694 -23.08 14.26 7.50
CA HIS A 694 -24.46 14.01 7.06
C HIS A 694 -24.56 13.07 5.86
N LYS A 695 -23.41 12.55 5.39
CA LYS A 695 -23.39 11.71 4.20
C LYS A 695 -23.90 10.33 4.56
N GLU A 696 -25.07 9.99 4.02
CA GLU A 696 -25.43 8.60 3.83
C GLU A 696 -24.50 8.02 2.78
N VAL A 697 -23.71 7.02 3.19
CA VAL A 697 -22.73 6.39 2.31
C VAL A 697 -23.29 5.03 1.92
N PRO A 698 -23.88 4.85 0.73
CA PRO A 698 -24.01 3.51 0.17
C PRO A 698 -22.62 2.87 0.12
N ASP A 699 -22.52 1.53 0.20
CA ASP A 699 -21.27 0.77 0.37
C ASP A 699 -20.19 0.96 -0.75
N LEU A 700 -20.34 1.94 -1.64
CA LEU A 700 -19.77 2.06 -2.98
C LEU A 700 -19.10 3.41 -3.31
N ASP A 701 -19.33 4.50 -2.58
CA ASP A 701 -18.88 5.85 -3.01
C ASP A 701 -17.36 6.06 -2.95
N GLY A 702 -16.66 5.32 -2.08
CA GLY A 702 -15.19 5.30 -2.03
C GLY A 702 -14.48 4.85 -3.29
N PHE A 703 -15.18 4.09 -4.11
CA PHE A 703 -14.66 3.57 -5.36
C PHE A 703 -14.46 4.68 -6.41
N VAL A 704 -15.23 5.78 -6.36
CA VAL A 704 -15.24 6.83 -7.39
C VAL A 704 -14.11 7.84 -7.20
N GLU A 705 -13.86 8.32 -5.96
CA GLU A 705 -12.86 9.37 -5.72
C GLU A 705 -11.42 8.90 -5.94
N SER A 706 -11.07 7.66 -5.53
CA SER A 706 -9.74 7.09 -5.74
C SER A 706 -9.42 6.86 -7.23
N GLN A 707 -10.43 6.58 -8.06
CA GLN A 707 -10.25 6.45 -9.50
C GLN A 707 -9.86 7.78 -10.15
N LEU A 708 -10.36 8.92 -9.63
CA LEU A 708 -10.15 10.23 -10.26
C LEU A 708 -8.70 10.70 -10.15
N THR A 709 -8.05 10.55 -8.99
CA THR A 709 -6.67 10.99 -8.78
C THR A 709 -5.66 10.14 -9.57
N ASP A 710 -5.81 8.81 -9.55
CA ASP A 710 -4.91 7.91 -10.29
C ASP A 710 -5.06 8.10 -11.81
N THR A 711 -6.27 8.37 -12.29
CA THR A 711 -6.55 8.63 -13.71
C THR A 711 -5.96 9.97 -14.16
N ALA A 712 -6.05 11.02 -13.33
CA ALA A 712 -5.44 12.32 -13.63
C ALA A 712 -3.92 12.23 -13.82
N TYR A 713 -3.25 11.53 -12.90
CA TYR A 713 -1.82 11.29 -12.99
C TYR A 713 -1.47 10.40 -14.20
N ALA A 714 -2.27 9.37 -14.49
CA ALA A 714 -2.09 8.51 -15.65
C ALA A 714 -2.16 9.28 -16.97
N SER A 715 -3.21 10.08 -17.19
CA SER A 715 -3.36 10.89 -18.41
C SER A 715 -2.19 11.85 -18.62
N ARG A 716 -1.70 12.50 -17.56
CA ARG A 716 -0.55 13.41 -17.67
C ARG A 716 0.74 12.69 -18.08
N GLN A 717 0.99 11.51 -17.52
CA GLN A 717 2.17 10.70 -17.87
C GLN A 717 2.05 10.10 -19.28
N VAL A 718 0.85 9.70 -19.69
CA VAL A 718 0.57 9.22 -21.06
C VAL A 718 0.84 10.32 -22.08
N VAL A 719 0.37 11.55 -21.83
CA VAL A 719 0.63 12.71 -22.72
C VAL A 719 2.13 12.92 -22.92
N GLY A 720 2.90 13.01 -21.84
CA GLY A 720 4.36 13.19 -21.95
C GLY A 720 5.07 12.01 -22.64
N TRP A 721 4.55 10.79 -22.46
CA TRP A 721 5.06 9.61 -23.18
C TRP A 721 4.72 9.66 -24.68
N LEU A 722 3.51 10.07 -25.06
CA LEU A 722 3.06 10.20 -26.46
C LEU A 722 3.84 11.27 -27.21
N GLU A 723 4.00 12.46 -26.60
CA GLU A 723 4.78 13.56 -27.19
C GLU A 723 6.18 13.09 -27.56
N LYS A 724 6.87 12.44 -26.62
CA LYS A 724 8.24 11.94 -26.85
C LYS A 724 8.28 10.78 -27.84
N THR A 725 7.33 9.86 -27.75
CA THR A 725 7.40 8.57 -28.45
C THR A 725 6.94 8.66 -29.90
N LEU A 726 5.92 9.46 -30.16
CA LEU A 726 5.33 9.58 -31.48
C LEU A 726 5.92 10.74 -32.28
N TYR A 727 6.31 11.85 -31.65
CA TYR A 727 6.62 13.11 -32.36
C TYR A 727 7.96 13.77 -31.93
N GLY A 728 8.76 13.11 -31.08
CA GLY A 728 9.86 13.74 -30.34
C GLY A 728 11.00 14.35 -31.16
N ASP A 729 11.16 13.95 -32.42
CA ASP A 729 12.22 14.44 -33.33
C ASP A 729 11.68 15.37 -34.44
N ASP A 730 10.36 15.62 -34.49
CA ASP A 730 9.77 16.47 -35.52
C ASP A 730 9.98 17.95 -35.18
N SER A 731 10.80 18.63 -35.99
CA SER A 731 11.10 20.06 -35.88
C SER A 731 10.14 20.94 -36.66
N ASP A 732 8.92 20.47 -36.95
CA ASP A 732 7.94 21.23 -37.75
C ASP A 732 7.30 22.40 -36.97
N GLY A 733 7.63 22.53 -35.68
CA GLY A 733 7.14 23.58 -34.79
C GLY A 733 5.67 23.42 -34.40
N LYS A 734 5.01 22.32 -34.77
CA LYS A 734 3.59 22.08 -34.49
C LYS A 734 3.41 21.18 -33.27
N ARG A 735 2.37 21.49 -32.49
CA ARG A 735 1.98 20.66 -31.36
C ARG A 735 1.01 19.58 -31.85
N HIS A 736 1.36 18.31 -31.66
CA HIS A 736 0.54 17.17 -32.09
C HIS A 736 -0.31 16.55 -30.97
N VAL A 737 0.10 16.69 -29.71
CA VAL A 737 -0.61 16.10 -28.55
C VAL A 737 -1.28 17.20 -27.73
N PHE A 738 -2.59 17.03 -27.52
CA PHE A 738 -3.47 17.97 -26.83
C PHE A 738 -4.18 17.29 -25.66
N THR A 739 -4.72 18.13 -24.79
CA THR A 739 -5.44 17.70 -23.60
C THR A 739 -6.79 18.41 -23.51
N THR A 740 -7.84 17.68 -23.18
CA THR A 740 -9.19 18.22 -22.95
C THR A 740 -9.67 17.98 -21.52
N LYS A 741 -10.81 18.59 -21.14
CA LYS A 741 -11.45 18.41 -19.82
C LYS A 741 -12.75 17.64 -20.01
N GLY A 742 -13.10 16.77 -19.06
CA GLY A 742 -14.35 16.01 -19.11
C GLY A 742 -15.62 16.86 -19.18
N VAL A 743 -15.59 18.10 -18.69
CA VAL A 743 -16.71 19.05 -18.87
C VAL A 743 -16.94 19.35 -20.35
N TYR A 744 -15.87 19.56 -21.12
CA TYR A 744 -15.98 19.81 -22.56
C TYR A 744 -16.38 18.55 -23.33
N THR A 745 -15.83 17.39 -22.95
CA THR A 745 -16.26 16.09 -23.49
C THR A 745 -17.76 15.88 -23.29
N ALA A 746 -18.26 16.14 -22.07
CA ALA A 746 -19.68 16.00 -21.74
C ALA A 746 -20.57 16.99 -22.52
N THR A 747 -20.11 18.22 -22.70
CA THR A 747 -20.82 19.23 -23.51
C THR A 747 -20.92 18.79 -24.97
N LEU A 748 -19.82 18.37 -25.61
CA LEU A 748 -19.83 17.90 -27.00
C LEU A 748 -20.69 16.65 -27.19
N ARG A 749 -20.62 15.72 -26.22
CA ARG A 749 -21.46 14.53 -26.21
C ARG A 749 -22.95 14.90 -26.20
N ARG A 750 -23.34 15.91 -25.41
CA ARG A 750 -24.71 16.42 -25.37
C ARG A 750 -25.10 17.11 -26.67
N ASP A 751 -24.27 18.02 -27.16
CA ASP A 751 -24.54 18.81 -28.37
C ASP A 751 -24.74 17.94 -29.61
N TRP A 752 -23.96 16.87 -29.75
CA TRP A 752 -24.05 15.95 -30.89
C TRP A 752 -24.96 14.75 -30.61
N GLY A 753 -25.66 14.76 -29.48
CA GLY A 753 -26.58 13.70 -29.09
C GLY A 753 -25.92 12.32 -29.05
N LEU A 754 -24.65 12.19 -28.65
CA LEU A 754 -23.90 10.92 -28.66
C LEU A 754 -24.30 10.01 -27.47
N PHE A 755 -25.54 9.50 -27.50
CA PHE A 755 -26.11 8.57 -26.53
C PHE A 755 -26.61 7.29 -27.23
N PRO A 756 -26.31 6.08 -26.73
CA PRO A 756 -26.89 4.83 -27.23
C PRO A 756 -28.40 4.91 -27.44
N ASP A 757 -29.14 5.31 -26.40
CA ASP A 757 -30.59 5.43 -26.45
C ASP A 757 -31.05 6.84 -26.87
N ALA A 758 -31.94 6.90 -27.86
CA ALA A 758 -32.48 8.16 -28.37
C ALA A 758 -33.38 8.90 -27.36
N LYS A 759 -33.94 8.20 -26.37
CA LYS A 759 -34.69 8.80 -25.25
C LYS A 759 -33.77 9.55 -24.29
N ASP A 760 -32.57 9.03 -24.04
CA ASP A 760 -31.58 9.67 -23.17
C ASP A 760 -31.08 11.02 -23.71
N ALA A 761 -31.08 11.17 -25.04
CA ALA A 761 -30.77 12.43 -25.69
C ALA A 761 -31.83 13.53 -25.43
N LYS A 762 -33.09 13.15 -25.15
CA LYS A 762 -34.21 14.09 -24.91
C LYS A 762 -34.40 14.44 -23.43
N GLU A 763 -34.13 13.51 -22.52
CA GLU A 763 -34.38 13.68 -21.08
C GLU A 763 -33.17 14.18 -20.26
N ASN A 764 -32.03 14.43 -20.89
CA ASN A 764 -30.82 14.89 -20.20
C ASN A 764 -30.35 13.89 -19.12
N THR A 765 -30.61 12.60 -19.31
CA THR A 765 -30.38 11.51 -18.35
C THR A 765 -28.92 11.07 -18.24
N LYS A 766 -28.58 10.46 -17.10
CA LYS A 766 -27.22 10.06 -16.68
C LYS A 766 -26.58 9.08 -17.68
N LYS A 767 -25.27 9.24 -17.91
CA LYS A 767 -24.40 8.31 -18.67
C LYS A 767 -24.66 6.86 -18.27
N ASN A 768 -25.08 6.00 -19.22
CA ASN A 768 -25.18 4.56 -18.99
C ASN A 768 -23.77 3.96 -18.80
N ARG A 769 -23.40 3.69 -17.55
CA ARG A 769 -22.10 3.10 -17.18
C ARG A 769 -22.10 1.58 -17.23
N ALA A 770 -23.23 0.96 -17.58
CA ALA A 770 -23.41 -0.49 -17.66
C ALA A 770 -22.91 -1.09 -18.99
N ASP A 771 -22.50 -0.25 -19.96
CA ASP A 771 -21.94 -0.71 -21.23
C ASP A 771 -20.51 -0.18 -21.38
N HIS A 772 -19.51 -1.06 -21.45
CA HIS A 772 -18.10 -0.69 -21.59
C HIS A 772 -17.83 0.23 -22.80
N ARG A 773 -18.58 0.04 -23.90
CA ARG A 773 -18.40 0.80 -25.16
C ARG A 773 -18.64 2.30 -25.00
N HIS A 774 -19.19 2.77 -23.88
CA HIS A 774 -19.31 4.20 -23.60
C HIS A 774 -17.95 4.92 -23.62
N HIS A 775 -16.85 4.24 -23.28
CA HIS A 775 -15.50 4.81 -23.34
C HIS A 775 -15.09 5.15 -24.78
N ALA A 776 -15.50 4.34 -25.76
CA ALA A 776 -15.27 4.63 -27.17
C ALA A 776 -16.08 5.85 -27.66
N ILE A 777 -17.32 6.02 -27.17
CA ILE A 777 -18.12 7.21 -27.46
C ILE A 777 -17.47 8.46 -26.87
N ASP A 778 -17.03 8.41 -25.62
CA ASP A 778 -16.32 9.54 -25.00
C ASP A 778 -15.03 9.86 -25.76
N ALA A 779 -14.31 8.84 -26.23
CA ALA A 779 -13.14 9.03 -27.08
C ALA A 779 -13.44 9.78 -28.40
N VAL A 780 -14.63 9.62 -29.01
CA VAL A 780 -15.05 10.42 -30.18
C VAL A 780 -15.15 11.89 -29.83
N ALA A 781 -15.85 12.21 -28.74
CA ALA A 781 -15.97 13.58 -28.26
C ALA A 781 -14.60 14.19 -27.90
N ILE A 782 -13.71 13.39 -27.29
CA ILE A 782 -12.32 13.78 -26.98
C ILE A 782 -11.55 14.09 -28.27
N ALA A 783 -11.58 13.20 -29.27
CA ALA A 783 -10.87 13.39 -30.54
C ALA A 783 -11.25 14.72 -31.20
N LEU A 784 -12.53 15.08 -31.14
CA LEU A 784 -13.05 16.30 -31.78
C LEU A 784 -12.99 17.55 -30.88
N SER A 785 -12.46 17.44 -29.66
CA SER A 785 -12.31 18.56 -28.71
C SER A 785 -10.97 19.31 -28.86
N GLY A 786 -10.54 19.53 -30.10
CA GLY A 786 -9.32 20.29 -30.41
C GLY A 786 -9.35 21.75 -29.93
N PRO A 787 -8.20 22.45 -29.90
CA PRO A 787 -8.10 23.84 -29.46
C PRO A 787 -9.12 24.78 -30.12
N GLU A 788 -9.38 24.60 -31.41
CA GLU A 788 -10.34 25.36 -32.20
C GLU A 788 -11.76 25.29 -31.62
N ARG A 789 -12.23 24.09 -31.25
CA ARG A 789 -13.56 23.87 -30.66
C ARG A 789 -13.62 24.30 -29.20
N LEU A 790 -12.53 24.15 -28.45
CA LEU A 790 -12.45 24.61 -27.07
C LEU A 790 -12.58 26.14 -26.98
N SER A 791 -11.99 26.89 -27.93
CA SER A 791 -12.17 28.34 -28.02
C SER A 791 -13.61 28.74 -28.37
N GLU A 792 -14.31 27.98 -29.21
CA GLU A 792 -15.73 28.19 -29.51
C GLU A 792 -16.62 27.99 -28.26
N ILE A 793 -16.41 26.89 -27.52
CA ILE A 793 -17.15 26.61 -26.27
C ILE A 793 -16.84 27.69 -25.22
N ALA A 794 -15.57 28.06 -25.05
CA ALA A 794 -15.16 29.06 -24.07
C ALA A 794 -15.80 30.42 -24.33
N ARG A 795 -15.79 30.90 -25.59
CA ARG A 795 -16.45 32.16 -25.99
C ARG A 795 -17.96 32.12 -25.78
N ALA A 796 -18.60 30.98 -26.04
CA ALA A 796 -20.03 30.82 -25.83
C ALA A 796 -20.39 30.85 -24.33
N VAL A 797 -19.58 30.24 -23.47
CA VAL A 797 -19.75 30.28 -22.00
C VAL A 797 -19.47 31.68 -21.46
N GLU A 798 -18.42 32.35 -21.92
CA GLU A 798 -18.09 33.74 -21.52
C GLU A 798 -19.23 34.72 -21.87
N LYS A 799 -19.85 34.54 -23.04
CA LYS A 799 -21.04 35.29 -23.44
C LYS A 799 -22.25 35.01 -22.53
N GLU A 800 -22.41 33.78 -22.08
CA GLU A 800 -23.46 33.36 -21.13
C GLU A 800 -23.22 33.95 -19.73
N GLU A 801 -21.98 33.95 -19.25
CA GLU A 801 -21.57 34.51 -17.96
C GLU A 801 -21.71 36.03 -17.94
N LEU A 802 -21.31 36.73 -19.01
CA LEU A 802 -21.47 38.18 -19.16
C LEU A 802 -22.95 38.57 -19.15
N ALA A 803 -23.79 37.90 -19.94
CA ALA A 803 -25.23 38.16 -19.99
C ALA A 803 -25.92 37.89 -18.63
N ARG A 804 -25.49 36.85 -17.89
CA ARG A 804 -25.96 36.58 -16.52
C ARG A 804 -25.54 37.69 -15.55
N SER A 805 -24.32 38.21 -15.69
CA SER A 805 -23.83 39.33 -14.86
C SER A 805 -24.56 40.65 -15.14
N GLU A 806 -25.11 40.80 -16.34
CA GLU A 806 -25.90 41.96 -16.77
C GLU A 806 -27.42 41.79 -16.54
N GLY A 807 -27.86 40.67 -15.96
CA GLY A 807 -29.25 40.47 -15.51
C GLY A 807 -30.23 39.98 -16.57
N PHE A 808 -29.77 39.47 -17.72
CA PHE A 808 -30.65 38.93 -18.78
C PHE A 808 -31.07 37.47 -18.50
N GLU A 809 -32.35 37.14 -18.72
CA GLU A 809 -32.80 35.74 -18.85
C GLU A 809 -32.25 35.13 -20.14
N HIS A 810 -31.70 33.91 -20.05
CA HIS A 810 -30.95 33.33 -21.16
C HIS A 810 -31.61 32.10 -21.80
N ALA A 811 -31.72 32.14 -23.13
CA ALA A 811 -31.97 30.97 -23.97
C ALA A 811 -30.76 30.02 -23.94
N LYS A 812 -31.02 28.70 -23.97
CA LYS A 812 -29.96 27.68 -24.00
C LYS A 812 -29.00 27.94 -25.18
N ARG A 813 -27.70 27.79 -24.94
CA ARG A 813 -26.68 27.84 -26.00
C ARG A 813 -27.04 26.88 -27.15
N ASP A 814 -26.95 27.35 -28.39
CA ASP A 814 -27.10 26.50 -29.58
C ASP A 814 -26.04 25.37 -29.59
N PRO A 815 -26.43 24.13 -29.96
CA PRO A 815 -25.48 23.03 -30.13
C PRO A 815 -24.38 23.36 -31.14
N LEU A 816 -23.15 22.92 -30.87
CA LEU A 816 -22.06 23.08 -31.82
C LEU A 816 -22.29 22.25 -33.08
N ARG A 817 -21.98 22.83 -34.24
CA ARG A 817 -22.08 22.12 -35.53
C ARG A 817 -21.15 20.89 -35.55
N PRO A 818 -21.62 19.71 -36.01
CA PRO A 818 -20.79 18.52 -36.14
C PRO A 818 -19.64 18.74 -37.14
N PRO A 819 -18.60 17.89 -37.12
CA PRO A 819 -17.44 18.05 -37.99
C PRO A 819 -17.74 17.84 -39.48
N TRP A 820 -18.76 17.04 -39.81
CA TRP A 820 -19.29 16.87 -41.17
C TRP A 820 -20.78 16.55 -41.11
N GLY A 821 -21.47 16.76 -42.24
CA GLY A 821 -22.90 16.49 -42.36
C GLY A 821 -23.76 17.36 -41.45
N ASP A 822 -24.94 16.85 -41.12
CA ASP A 822 -25.80 17.36 -40.07
C ASP A 822 -25.69 16.49 -38.80
N LEU A 823 -26.40 16.87 -37.74
CA LEU A 823 -26.31 16.20 -36.45
C LEU A 823 -26.77 14.73 -36.53
N ASP A 824 -27.82 14.45 -37.29
CA ASP A 824 -28.41 13.12 -37.40
C ASP A 824 -27.52 12.18 -38.22
N SER A 825 -26.99 12.64 -39.35
CA SER A 825 -26.05 11.87 -40.18
C SER A 825 -24.73 11.60 -39.45
N PHE A 826 -24.15 12.59 -38.78
CA PHE A 826 -22.93 12.40 -37.98
C PHE A 826 -23.16 11.41 -36.83
N ARG A 827 -24.29 11.54 -36.12
CA ARG A 827 -24.68 10.59 -35.08
C ARG A 827 -24.81 9.18 -35.66
N ALA A 828 -25.49 9.01 -36.80
CA ALA A 828 -25.65 7.71 -37.45
C ALA A 828 -24.30 7.06 -37.80
N ASP A 829 -23.33 7.82 -38.29
CA ASP A 829 -21.97 7.34 -38.57
C ASP A 829 -21.27 6.83 -37.29
N VAL A 830 -21.36 7.60 -36.20
CA VAL A 830 -20.80 7.20 -34.89
C VAL A 830 -21.48 5.94 -34.36
N MET A 831 -22.80 5.85 -34.43
CA MET A 831 -23.55 4.69 -33.95
C MET A 831 -23.29 3.44 -34.80
N SER A 832 -23.09 3.59 -36.11
CA SER A 832 -22.69 2.50 -37.01
C SER A 832 -21.34 1.90 -36.61
N ALA A 833 -20.37 2.75 -36.26
CA ALA A 833 -19.07 2.29 -35.74
C ALA A 833 -19.20 1.66 -34.34
N TRP A 834 -20.04 2.23 -33.47
CA TRP A 834 -20.28 1.74 -32.11
C TRP A 834 -20.97 0.36 -32.09
N ASN A 835 -21.97 0.14 -32.95
CA ASN A 835 -22.66 -1.15 -33.07
C ASN A 835 -21.75 -2.30 -33.53
N LYS A 836 -20.68 -1.99 -34.29
CA LYS A 836 -19.70 -2.98 -34.76
C LYS A 836 -18.58 -3.25 -33.75
N LEU A 837 -18.46 -2.45 -32.70
CA LEU A 837 -17.34 -2.51 -31.77
C LEU A 837 -17.47 -3.72 -30.83
N VAL A 838 -16.52 -4.66 -30.95
CA VAL A 838 -16.31 -5.72 -29.97
C VAL A 838 -15.28 -5.28 -28.94
N VAL A 839 -15.66 -5.31 -27.66
CA VAL A 839 -14.80 -4.84 -26.55
C VAL A 839 -13.70 -5.86 -26.28
N ALA A 840 -12.45 -5.42 -26.24
CA ALA A 840 -11.30 -6.28 -26.04
C ALA A 840 -11.04 -6.55 -24.56
N HIS A 841 -11.28 -7.78 -24.09
CA HIS A 841 -10.96 -8.17 -22.72
C HIS A 841 -9.57 -8.78 -22.60
N ARG A 842 -8.77 -8.31 -21.64
CA ARG A 842 -7.43 -8.85 -21.39
C ARG A 842 -7.50 -10.11 -20.53
N PRO A 843 -7.00 -11.28 -21.01
CA PRO A 843 -6.97 -12.50 -20.20
C PRO A 843 -6.12 -12.33 -18.93
N GLU A 844 -6.69 -12.67 -17.77
CA GLU A 844 -6.03 -12.44 -16.49
C GLU A 844 -5.05 -13.55 -16.11
N LYS A 845 -5.48 -14.80 -16.28
CA LYS A 845 -4.90 -15.97 -15.61
C LYS A 845 -4.05 -16.85 -16.51
N ARG A 846 -3.58 -16.39 -17.69
CA ARG A 846 -2.63 -17.18 -18.51
C ARG A 846 -1.24 -17.34 -17.88
N LYS A 847 -0.90 -16.50 -16.90
CA LYS A 847 0.34 -16.59 -16.12
C LYS A 847 0.03 -17.08 -14.71
N ILE A 848 0.89 -17.93 -14.17
CA ILE A 848 0.85 -18.31 -12.75
C ILE A 848 1.11 -17.06 -11.90
N THR A 849 0.01 -16.50 -11.42
CA THR A 849 -0.04 -15.25 -10.67
C THR A 849 -1.10 -15.36 -9.58
N GLY A 850 -0.99 -14.52 -8.54
CA GLY A 850 -1.84 -14.63 -7.35
C GLY A 850 -1.38 -15.74 -6.41
N ALA A 851 -2.12 -15.93 -5.32
CA ALA A 851 -1.81 -16.95 -4.33
C ALA A 851 -2.34 -18.33 -4.75
N LEU A 852 -1.61 -19.37 -4.32
CA LEU A 852 -1.83 -20.75 -4.74
C LEU A 852 -2.88 -21.45 -3.86
N HIS A 853 -2.93 -21.08 -2.59
CA HIS A 853 -3.80 -21.64 -1.57
C HIS A 853 -4.09 -20.58 -0.50
N ASN A 854 -5.15 -20.79 0.28
CA ASN A 854 -5.47 -19.95 1.44
C ASN A 854 -4.37 -20.05 2.50
N ASP A 855 -4.17 -19.00 3.30
CA ASP A 855 -3.12 -18.96 4.35
C ASP A 855 -3.43 -19.87 5.55
N THR A 856 -4.69 -20.31 5.68
CA THR A 856 -5.18 -21.10 6.80
C THR A 856 -4.71 -22.55 6.74
N GLN A 857 -4.03 -22.99 7.81
CA GLN A 857 -3.51 -24.34 7.94
C GLN A 857 -4.54 -25.32 8.51
N PHE A 858 -4.63 -26.50 7.90
CA PHE A 858 -5.44 -27.61 8.37
C PHE A 858 -4.58 -28.79 8.84
N GLY A 859 -5.00 -29.43 9.94
CA GLY A 859 -4.39 -30.67 10.44
C GLY A 859 -5.18 -31.91 10.00
N PRO A 860 -4.54 -33.02 9.62
CA PRO A 860 -5.25 -34.23 9.20
C PRO A 860 -5.98 -34.90 10.36
N VAL A 861 -7.13 -35.51 10.08
CA VAL A 861 -7.75 -36.53 10.92
C VAL A 861 -7.32 -37.89 10.37
N LEU A 862 -6.74 -38.71 11.25
CA LEU A 862 -6.26 -40.04 10.90
C LEU A 862 -7.13 -41.09 11.60
N ASP A 863 -7.33 -42.22 10.95
CA ASP A 863 -7.97 -43.38 11.55
C ASP A 863 -7.02 -44.09 12.56
N LYS A 864 -7.49 -45.21 13.12
CA LYS A 864 -6.72 -46.05 14.05
C LYS A 864 -5.46 -46.67 13.43
N HIS A 865 -5.42 -46.79 12.10
CA HIS A 865 -4.30 -47.34 11.33
C HIS A 865 -3.33 -46.26 10.83
N GLY A 866 -3.65 -44.97 11.05
CA GLY A 866 -2.84 -43.84 10.61
C GLY A 866 -3.17 -43.31 9.21
N ASN A 867 -4.22 -43.83 8.55
CA ASN A 867 -4.65 -43.38 7.23
C ASN A 867 -5.51 -42.12 7.32
N LEU A 868 -5.46 -41.28 6.28
CA LEU A 868 -6.23 -40.05 6.21
C LEU A 868 -7.72 -40.36 5.99
N THR A 869 -8.60 -39.83 6.86
CA THR A 869 -10.05 -40.09 6.78
C THR A 869 -10.79 -39.19 5.77
N GLY A 870 -10.07 -38.25 5.14
CA GLY A 870 -10.66 -37.16 4.35
C GLY A 870 -11.20 -36.00 5.19
N GLU A 871 -11.12 -36.10 6.53
CA GLU A 871 -11.46 -35.02 7.45
C GLU A 871 -10.23 -34.24 7.90
N PHE A 872 -10.45 -32.95 8.17
CA PHE A 872 -9.42 -32.01 8.52
C PHE A 872 -9.84 -31.13 9.69
N THR A 873 -8.88 -30.75 10.52
CA THR A 873 -9.08 -29.94 11.71
C THR A 873 -8.59 -28.53 11.55
N ILE A 874 -9.37 -27.59 12.07
CA ILE A 874 -9.03 -26.17 12.16
C ILE A 874 -9.41 -25.64 13.53
N ARG A 875 -8.70 -24.62 14.03
CA ARG A 875 -9.08 -23.90 15.25
C ARG A 875 -9.71 -22.56 14.88
N LYS A 876 -10.93 -22.31 15.37
CA LYS A 876 -11.62 -21.02 15.25
C LYS A 876 -11.76 -20.32 16.59
N ALA A 877 -11.83 -18.99 16.57
CA ALA A 877 -12.20 -18.21 17.75
C ALA A 877 -13.63 -18.53 18.17
N LEU A 878 -13.94 -18.39 19.46
CA LEU A 878 -15.29 -18.68 19.96
C LEU A 878 -16.32 -17.76 19.30
N ALA A 879 -15.98 -16.48 19.06
CA ALA A 879 -16.83 -15.52 18.35
C ALA A 879 -17.15 -15.86 16.88
N GLU A 880 -16.47 -16.86 16.30
CA GLU A 880 -16.73 -17.36 14.94
C GLU A 880 -17.61 -18.62 14.93
N LEU A 881 -18.14 -19.02 16.09
CA LEU A 881 -19.11 -20.11 16.17
C LEU A 881 -20.43 -19.72 15.49
N THR A 882 -21.10 -20.75 14.96
CA THR A 882 -22.42 -20.68 14.35
C THR A 882 -23.19 -21.91 14.82
N PRO A 883 -24.52 -21.90 14.78
CA PRO A 883 -25.33 -23.07 15.14
C PRO A 883 -24.91 -24.35 14.38
N ASN A 884 -24.51 -24.20 13.12
CA ASN A 884 -24.00 -25.31 12.29
C ASN A 884 -22.80 -26.05 12.90
N HIS A 885 -21.97 -25.37 13.70
CA HIS A 885 -20.83 -26.00 14.36
C HIS A 885 -21.23 -26.81 15.61
N LEU A 886 -22.42 -26.57 16.18
CA LEU A 886 -22.90 -27.13 17.44
C LEU A 886 -24.01 -28.19 17.26
N ARG A 887 -24.31 -28.58 16.03
CA ARG A 887 -25.28 -29.62 15.71
C ARG A 887 -24.98 -30.92 16.44
N VAL A 888 -26.01 -31.60 16.91
CA VAL A 888 -25.95 -32.91 17.57
C VAL A 888 -26.79 -33.93 16.79
N PRO A 889 -26.50 -35.25 16.91
CA PRO A 889 -27.30 -36.28 16.26
C PRO A 889 -28.75 -36.31 16.74
N LYS A 890 -29.65 -36.84 15.91
CA LYS A 890 -31.06 -37.07 16.28
C LYS A 890 -31.12 -38.00 17.51
N GLY A 891 -31.96 -37.67 18.49
CA GLY A 891 -32.08 -38.41 19.76
C GLY A 891 -31.01 -38.09 20.83
N TRP A 892 -30.01 -37.25 20.52
CA TRP A 892 -28.94 -36.90 21.47
C TRP A 892 -29.45 -36.08 22.67
N GLU A 893 -30.30 -35.07 22.44
CA GLU A 893 -30.85 -34.23 23.51
C GLU A 893 -31.83 -35.01 24.40
N GLU A 894 -32.61 -35.94 23.84
CA GLU A 894 -33.51 -36.81 24.61
C GLU A 894 -32.74 -37.72 25.58
N LEU A 895 -31.67 -38.36 25.10
CA LEU A 895 -30.80 -39.16 25.95
C LEU A 895 -30.04 -38.31 26.96
N ARG A 896 -29.68 -37.06 26.60
CA ARG A 896 -29.04 -36.13 27.53
C ARG A 896 -29.97 -35.73 28.66
N ALA A 897 -31.23 -35.42 28.36
CA ALA A 897 -32.24 -35.11 29.37
C ALA A 897 -32.43 -36.30 30.33
N LYS A 898 -32.51 -37.53 29.81
CA LYS A 898 -32.55 -38.75 30.63
C LYS A 898 -31.30 -38.92 31.50
N LEU A 899 -30.12 -38.59 30.98
CA LEU A 899 -28.86 -38.66 31.73
C LEU A 899 -28.82 -37.67 32.90
N GLU A 900 -29.50 -36.52 32.77
CA GLU A 900 -29.54 -35.49 33.81
C GLU A 900 -30.53 -35.80 34.94
N THR A 901 -31.64 -36.47 34.63
CA THR A 901 -32.64 -36.88 35.64
C THR A 901 -32.28 -38.18 36.34
N GLU A 902 -31.43 -39.02 35.74
CA GLU A 902 -31.05 -40.33 36.27
C GLU A 902 -30.08 -40.24 37.46
N GLN A 903 -30.40 -40.91 38.57
CA GLN A 903 -29.60 -40.92 39.80
C GLN A 903 -28.70 -42.17 39.92
N ALA A 904 -29.06 -43.28 39.28
CA ALA A 904 -28.29 -44.52 39.35
C ALA A 904 -27.05 -44.48 38.46
N ARG A 905 -25.84 -44.58 39.05
CA ARG A 905 -24.55 -44.55 38.33
C ARG A 905 -24.43 -45.61 37.22
N GLY A 906 -25.00 -46.79 37.42
CA GLY A 906 -25.02 -47.87 36.41
C GLY A 906 -25.82 -47.47 35.17
N GLN A 907 -26.99 -46.88 35.39
CA GLN A 907 -27.88 -46.43 34.33
C GLN A 907 -27.33 -45.19 33.61
N GLN A 908 -26.70 -44.25 34.33
CA GLN A 908 -25.97 -43.13 33.73
C GLN A 908 -24.84 -43.59 32.77
N ARG A 909 -24.12 -44.68 33.13
CA ARG A 909 -23.09 -45.26 32.25
C ARG A 909 -23.71 -45.87 30.99
N ARG A 910 -24.83 -46.57 31.14
CA ARG A 910 -25.57 -47.15 30.01
C ARG A 910 -26.05 -46.06 29.05
N ILE A 911 -26.69 -45.01 29.55
CA ILE A 911 -27.17 -43.88 28.73
C ILE A 911 -26.00 -43.21 28.00
N ARG A 912 -24.85 -42.98 28.66
CA ARG A 912 -23.64 -42.46 27.99
C ARG A 912 -23.13 -43.38 26.88
N SER A 913 -23.17 -44.69 27.08
CA SER A 913 -22.80 -45.67 26.06
C SER A 913 -23.75 -45.61 24.86
N GLU A 914 -25.06 -45.51 25.11
CA GLU A 914 -26.08 -45.34 24.08
C GLU A 914 -25.87 -44.05 23.28
N MET A 915 -25.58 -42.93 23.95
CA MET A 915 -25.25 -41.66 23.29
C MET A 915 -24.03 -41.78 22.37
N LEU A 916 -22.95 -42.44 22.83
CA LEU A 916 -21.73 -42.61 22.05
C LEU A 916 -21.90 -43.57 20.86
N ALA A 917 -22.84 -44.52 20.95
CA ALA A 917 -23.16 -45.45 19.87
C ALA A 917 -23.86 -44.76 18.67
N ILE A 918 -24.52 -43.61 18.88
CA ILE A 918 -25.19 -42.88 17.80
C ILE A 918 -24.13 -42.34 16.80
N PRO A 919 -24.30 -42.54 15.48
CA PRO A 919 -23.46 -41.91 14.46
C PRO A 919 -23.46 -40.39 14.57
N ASP A 920 -22.28 -39.75 14.48
CA ASP A 920 -22.21 -38.29 14.57
C ASP A 920 -22.75 -37.62 13.30
N VAL A 921 -23.10 -36.34 13.43
CA VAL A 921 -23.41 -35.50 12.26
C VAL A 921 -22.12 -35.24 11.47
N SER A 922 -22.21 -35.23 10.13
CA SER A 922 -21.06 -34.84 9.30
C SER A 922 -20.72 -33.36 9.47
N GLY A 923 -19.43 -33.04 9.61
CA GLY A 923 -18.96 -31.66 9.62
C GLY A 923 -19.09 -30.94 8.28
N GLY A 924 -19.09 -31.67 7.16
CA GLY A 924 -19.17 -31.09 5.82
C GLY A 924 -18.16 -29.95 5.60
N LYS A 925 -18.49 -28.99 4.71
CA LYS A 925 -17.64 -27.81 4.50
C LYS A 925 -17.73 -26.78 5.64
N ALA A 926 -18.87 -26.66 6.32
CA ALA A 926 -19.09 -25.66 7.38
C ALA A 926 -18.24 -25.96 8.64
N GLY A 927 -18.18 -27.23 9.02
CA GLY A 927 -17.44 -27.75 10.17
C GLY A 927 -18.32 -28.10 11.36
N LEU A 928 -17.75 -28.89 12.27
CA LEU A 928 -18.40 -29.36 13.49
C LEU A 928 -17.40 -29.34 14.64
N VAL A 929 -17.81 -28.92 15.84
CA VAL A 929 -16.95 -29.05 17.03
C VAL A 929 -16.58 -30.51 17.21
N ARG A 930 -15.26 -30.78 17.21
CA ARG A 930 -14.69 -32.12 17.09
C ARG A 930 -15.12 -33.07 18.20
N ASP A 931 -15.06 -32.57 19.43
CA ASP A 931 -15.30 -33.38 20.62
C ASP A 931 -16.78 -33.27 21.00
N ARG A 932 -17.48 -34.42 21.02
CA ARG A 932 -18.93 -34.47 21.23
C ARG A 932 -19.35 -33.95 22.60
N TRP A 933 -18.57 -34.26 23.63
CA TRP A 933 -18.91 -33.91 25.01
C TRP A 933 -18.62 -32.44 25.28
N PHE A 934 -17.47 -31.97 24.82
CA PHE A 934 -17.15 -30.54 24.83
C PHE A 934 -18.15 -29.71 24.01
N ARG A 935 -18.65 -30.25 22.89
CA ARG A 935 -19.74 -29.62 22.11
C ARG A 935 -21.01 -29.52 22.95
N GLN A 936 -21.36 -30.55 23.71
CA GLN A 936 -22.51 -30.53 24.63
C GLN A 936 -22.33 -29.50 25.75
N GLU A 937 -21.18 -29.50 26.43
CA GLU A 937 -20.88 -28.52 27.49
C GLU A 937 -20.93 -27.08 26.97
N LEU A 938 -20.52 -26.86 25.71
CA LEU A 938 -20.65 -25.56 25.06
C LEU A 938 -22.11 -25.16 24.82
N ARG A 939 -22.98 -26.11 24.42
CA ARG A 939 -24.41 -25.87 24.25
C ARG A 939 -25.04 -25.46 25.58
N GLU A 940 -24.74 -26.18 26.65
CA GLU A 940 -25.21 -25.88 28.00
C GLU A 940 -24.69 -24.53 28.51
N ALA A 941 -23.41 -24.22 28.29
CA ALA A 941 -22.84 -22.93 28.64
C ALA A 941 -23.53 -21.76 27.90
N LEU A 942 -23.95 -21.94 26.65
CA LEU A 942 -24.71 -20.93 25.91
C LEU A 942 -26.14 -20.79 26.46
N ARG A 943 -26.82 -21.91 26.76
CA ARG A 943 -28.16 -21.89 27.37
C ARG A 943 -28.18 -21.17 28.72
N ARG A 944 -27.16 -21.38 29.56
CA ARG A 944 -26.99 -20.66 30.84
C ARG A 944 -26.88 -19.14 30.66
N GLU A 945 -26.46 -18.70 29.49
CA GLU A 945 -26.29 -17.29 29.13
C GLU A 945 -27.48 -16.76 28.31
N GLY A 946 -28.58 -17.53 28.21
CA GLY A 946 -29.78 -17.15 27.47
C GLY A 946 -29.63 -17.21 25.94
N ILE A 947 -28.61 -17.91 25.43
CA ILE A 947 -28.36 -18.07 23.99
C ILE A 947 -28.77 -19.48 23.56
N ASP A 948 -29.72 -19.57 22.64
CA ASP A 948 -30.10 -20.85 22.03
C ASP A 948 -28.99 -21.35 21.08
N PRO A 949 -28.35 -22.51 21.36
CA PRO A 949 -27.27 -23.04 20.53
C PRO A 949 -27.69 -23.43 19.12
N ASP A 950 -28.99 -23.59 18.83
CA ASP A 950 -29.49 -24.04 17.53
C ASP A 950 -29.91 -22.89 16.59
N SER A 951 -30.08 -21.66 17.12
CA SER A 951 -30.62 -20.53 16.35
C SER A 951 -29.89 -19.19 16.53
N PHE A 952 -28.84 -19.11 17.35
CA PHE A 952 -28.14 -17.86 17.59
C PHE A 952 -27.46 -17.25 16.35
N ASN A 953 -27.43 -15.92 16.29
CA ASN A 953 -26.64 -15.17 15.30
C ASN A 953 -25.27 -14.73 15.86
N GLY A 954 -24.33 -14.42 14.97
CA GLY A 954 -22.96 -14.06 15.36
C GLY A 954 -22.85 -12.77 16.19
N LYS A 955 -23.86 -11.89 16.19
CA LYS A 955 -23.87 -10.64 16.97
C LYS A 955 -24.13 -10.93 18.45
N GLN A 956 -25.13 -11.77 18.75
CA GLN A 956 -25.46 -12.19 20.12
C GLN A 956 -24.23 -12.78 20.84
N LEU A 957 -23.52 -13.69 20.17
CA LEU A 957 -22.32 -14.31 20.75
C LEU A 957 -21.17 -13.31 20.94
N LYS A 958 -20.96 -12.38 20.00
CA LYS A 958 -19.93 -11.34 20.13
C LYS A 958 -20.23 -10.38 21.29
N GLU A 959 -21.49 -10.00 21.48
CA GLU A 959 -21.90 -9.12 22.58
C GLU A 959 -21.70 -9.79 23.95
N LEU A 960 -22.06 -11.07 24.07
CA LEU A 960 -21.77 -11.85 25.28
C LEU A 960 -20.27 -11.84 25.59
N LEU A 961 -19.43 -12.15 24.59
CA LEU A 961 -17.97 -12.24 24.74
C LEU A 961 -17.27 -10.90 24.97
N LYS A 962 -17.92 -9.78 24.65
CA LYS A 962 -17.44 -8.43 25.03
C LYS A 962 -17.69 -8.15 26.51
N LYS A 963 -18.82 -8.61 27.06
CA LYS A 963 -19.20 -8.40 28.46
C LYS A 963 -18.44 -9.34 29.40
N LYS A 964 -18.33 -10.63 29.05
CA LYS A 964 -17.67 -11.65 29.89
C LYS A 964 -17.15 -12.84 29.09
N ASP A 965 -16.18 -13.56 29.66
CA ASP A 965 -15.69 -14.83 29.10
C ASP A 965 -16.74 -15.95 29.26
N LEU A 966 -16.99 -16.73 28.21
CA LEU A 966 -17.80 -17.95 28.30
C LEU A 966 -17.00 -19.05 29.02
N LYS A 967 -17.50 -19.52 30.16
CA LYS A 967 -16.86 -20.56 30.98
C LYS A 967 -17.68 -21.84 30.97
N LEU A 968 -16.98 -22.98 30.87
CA LEU A 968 -17.55 -24.29 31.14
C LEU A 968 -17.81 -24.44 32.65
N ASP A 969 -18.55 -25.48 33.05
CA ASP A 969 -18.88 -25.75 34.46
C ASP A 969 -17.64 -26.03 35.32
N SER A 970 -16.54 -26.46 34.69
CA SER A 970 -15.22 -26.58 35.32
C SER A 970 -14.57 -25.24 35.72
N GLY A 971 -15.19 -24.11 35.37
CA GLY A 971 -14.66 -22.76 35.55
C GLY A 971 -13.64 -22.33 34.48
N VAL A 972 -13.33 -23.21 33.51
CA VAL A 972 -12.34 -22.96 32.46
C VAL A 972 -12.95 -22.09 31.34
N PRO A 973 -12.35 -20.93 31.02
CA PRO A 973 -12.84 -20.08 29.94
C PRO A 973 -12.52 -20.67 28.55
N VAL A 974 -13.50 -20.68 27.66
CA VAL A 974 -13.33 -21.14 26.28
C VAL A 974 -13.02 -19.96 25.37
N ARG A 975 -11.88 -20.04 24.67
CA ARG A 975 -11.46 -18.99 23.72
C ARG A 975 -11.48 -19.44 22.27
N ARG A 976 -11.24 -20.73 22.04
CA ARG A 976 -11.12 -21.33 20.71
C ARG A 976 -11.66 -22.75 20.74
N VAL A 977 -12.27 -23.15 19.64
CA VAL A 977 -12.80 -24.49 19.43
C VAL A 977 -12.08 -25.16 18.27
N THR A 978 -11.91 -26.49 18.34
CA THR A 978 -11.38 -27.27 17.22
C THR A 978 -12.55 -27.82 16.42
N LEU A 979 -12.60 -27.48 15.14
CA LEU A 979 -13.62 -27.96 14.20
C LEU A 979 -13.05 -29.07 13.32
N VAL A 980 -13.88 -30.06 13.00
CA VAL A 980 -13.65 -31.06 11.93
C VAL A 980 -14.43 -30.64 10.69
N ARG A 981 -13.78 -30.64 9.52
CA ARG A 981 -14.35 -30.26 8.22
C ARG A 981 -13.95 -31.29 7.15
N LYS A 982 -14.73 -31.41 6.07
CA LYS A 982 -14.42 -32.16 4.84
C LYS A 982 -14.28 -31.25 3.59
N PRO A 983 -13.34 -30.30 3.57
CA PRO A 983 -13.06 -29.45 2.41
C PRO A 983 -12.19 -30.15 1.34
N THR A 984 -12.17 -29.60 0.13
CA THR A 984 -11.19 -29.97 -0.90
C THR A 984 -9.83 -29.35 -0.55
N MET A 985 -8.80 -30.18 -0.41
CA MET A 985 -7.46 -29.74 0.00
C MET A 985 -6.44 -29.84 -1.13
N THR A 986 -5.38 -29.05 -1.04
CA THR A 986 -4.14 -29.26 -1.78
C THR A 986 -3.42 -30.54 -1.30
N PRO A 987 -2.47 -31.09 -2.09
CA PRO A 987 -1.52 -32.09 -1.59
C PRO A 987 -0.82 -31.62 -0.30
N PRO A 988 -0.46 -32.55 0.60
CA PRO A 988 0.10 -32.18 1.89
C PRO A 988 1.45 -31.48 1.75
N ILE A 989 1.68 -30.51 2.62
CA ILE A 989 2.99 -29.88 2.79
C ILE A 989 3.65 -30.50 4.03
N GLU A 990 4.76 -31.19 3.81
CA GLU A 990 5.56 -31.80 4.86
C GLU A 990 6.12 -30.75 5.82
N ARG A 991 5.96 -31.02 7.11
CA ARG A 991 6.58 -30.20 8.14
C ARG A 991 8.05 -30.57 8.23
N LYS A 992 8.92 -29.59 8.02
CA LYS A 992 10.37 -29.75 8.22
C LYS A 992 10.74 -29.43 9.66
N ARG A 993 11.61 -30.25 10.24
CA ARG A 993 12.18 -30.04 11.57
C ARG A 993 13.68 -30.28 11.54
N TRP A 994 14.41 -29.53 12.36
CA TRP A 994 15.81 -29.79 12.58
C TRP A 994 16.00 -31.01 13.48
N SER A 995 16.98 -31.84 13.16
CA SER A 995 17.40 -33.00 13.95
C SER A 995 18.76 -32.71 14.58
N ALA A 996 18.80 -32.74 15.91
CA ALA A 996 20.02 -32.57 16.70
C ALA A 996 21.06 -33.66 16.40
N SER A 997 20.61 -34.90 16.22
CA SER A 997 21.46 -36.06 15.93
C SER A 997 22.14 -36.01 14.56
N THR A 998 21.43 -35.55 13.52
CA THR A 998 21.97 -35.48 12.15
C THR A 998 22.56 -34.12 11.80
N GLY A 999 22.31 -33.10 12.63
CA GLY A 999 22.63 -31.71 12.34
C GLY A 999 21.87 -31.12 11.14
N LYS A 1000 20.90 -31.84 10.55
CA LYS A 1000 20.21 -31.46 9.30
C LYS A 1000 18.72 -31.20 9.51
N ILE A 1001 18.12 -30.45 8.58
CA ILE A 1001 16.66 -30.28 8.51
C ILE A 1001 16.09 -31.44 7.70
N GLY A 1002 15.26 -32.26 8.34
CA GLY A 1002 14.54 -33.37 7.72
C GLY A 1002 13.03 -33.18 7.80
N SER A 1003 12.29 -34.06 7.11
CA SER A 1003 10.83 -34.13 7.23
C SER A 1003 10.44 -34.76 8.57
N ASP A 1004 9.37 -34.26 9.19
CA ASP A 1004 8.82 -34.81 10.42
C ASP A 1004 8.08 -36.12 10.10
N PRO A 1005 8.53 -37.28 10.60
CA PRO A 1005 7.95 -38.58 10.25
C PRO A 1005 6.54 -38.77 10.80
N ASN A 1006 6.06 -37.89 11.70
CA ASN A 1006 4.74 -38.01 12.27
C ASN A 1006 3.65 -37.59 11.24
N PRO A 1007 2.77 -38.50 10.80
CA PRO A 1007 1.73 -38.17 9.82
C PRO A 1007 0.74 -37.10 10.33
N ARG A 1008 0.57 -36.95 11.65
CA ARG A 1008 -0.25 -35.88 12.26
C ARG A 1008 0.38 -34.48 12.13
N SER A 1009 1.66 -34.42 11.77
CA SER A 1009 2.39 -33.15 11.58
C SER A 1009 2.18 -32.53 10.20
N MET A 1010 1.64 -33.30 9.24
CA MET A 1010 1.31 -32.83 7.89
C MET A 1010 0.34 -31.66 7.91
N ARG A 1011 0.48 -30.75 6.94
CA ARG A 1011 -0.40 -29.57 6.82
C ARG A 1011 -1.03 -29.51 5.45
N TYR A 1012 -2.32 -29.21 5.45
CA TYR A 1012 -3.15 -29.10 4.26
C TYR A 1012 -3.70 -27.68 4.16
N TYR A 1013 -4.04 -27.27 2.94
CA TYR A 1013 -4.54 -25.93 2.66
C TYR A 1013 -5.69 -26.04 1.65
N GLU A 1014 -6.66 -25.14 1.73
CA GLU A 1014 -7.68 -24.99 0.69
C GLU A 1014 -7.05 -24.26 -0.52
N PRO A 1015 -7.23 -24.74 -1.76
CA PRO A 1015 -6.84 -23.96 -2.94
C PRO A 1015 -7.64 -22.65 -2.97
N GLN A 1016 -7.01 -21.57 -3.44
CA GLN A 1016 -7.64 -20.25 -3.40
C GLN A 1016 -8.32 -19.87 -4.71
N ASN A 1017 -7.67 -20.16 -5.84
CA ASN A 1017 -8.08 -19.66 -7.15
C ASN A 1017 -8.04 -20.75 -8.21
N ASN A 1018 -9.03 -20.74 -9.10
CA ASN A 1018 -9.01 -21.50 -10.35
C ASN A 1018 -8.20 -20.75 -11.42
N HIS A 1019 -7.34 -21.44 -12.16
CA HIS A 1019 -6.52 -20.85 -13.22
C HIS A 1019 -7.25 -20.85 -14.56
N HIS A 1020 -7.80 -22.01 -14.93
CA HIS A 1020 -8.53 -22.22 -16.18
C HIS A 1020 -9.39 -23.48 -16.06
N ILE A 1021 -10.27 -23.68 -17.05
CA ILE A 1021 -10.93 -24.96 -17.32
C ILE A 1021 -10.41 -25.51 -18.64
N GLU A 1022 -10.12 -26.81 -18.67
CA GLU A 1022 -9.80 -27.56 -19.89
C GLU A 1022 -11.09 -28.24 -20.38
N ILE A 1023 -11.47 -28.03 -21.65
CA ILE A 1023 -12.65 -28.63 -22.26
C ILE A 1023 -12.19 -29.69 -23.26
N ARG A 1024 -12.76 -30.89 -23.13
CA ARG A 1024 -12.38 -32.07 -23.90
C ARG A 1024 -13.61 -32.76 -24.49
N GLU A 1025 -13.45 -33.38 -25.64
CA GLU A 1025 -14.48 -34.24 -26.23
C GLU A 1025 -14.20 -35.70 -25.86
N ASN A 1026 -15.12 -36.33 -25.13
CA ASN A 1026 -14.97 -37.74 -24.80
C ASN A 1026 -15.28 -38.65 -25.99
N GLU A 1027 -15.05 -39.96 -25.85
CA GLU A 1027 -15.31 -40.97 -26.89
C GLU A 1027 -16.78 -41.02 -27.37
N LYS A 1028 -17.72 -40.42 -26.64
CA LYS A 1028 -19.14 -40.32 -26.99
C LYS A 1028 -19.51 -38.99 -27.68
N GLY A 1029 -18.52 -38.19 -28.07
CA GLY A 1029 -18.73 -36.87 -28.69
C GLY A 1029 -19.30 -35.80 -27.74
N LYS A 1030 -19.20 -35.99 -26.42
CA LYS A 1030 -19.73 -35.06 -25.41
C LYS A 1030 -18.61 -34.25 -24.78
N TRP A 1031 -18.83 -32.94 -24.64
CA TRP A 1031 -17.87 -32.05 -24.00
C TRP A 1031 -17.82 -32.25 -22.48
N VAL A 1032 -16.62 -32.39 -21.93
CA VAL A 1032 -16.33 -32.55 -20.51
C VAL A 1032 -15.35 -31.46 -20.08
N GLY A 1033 -15.65 -30.79 -18.97
CA GLY A 1033 -14.81 -29.74 -18.40
C GLY A 1033 -13.99 -30.24 -17.21
N GLN A 1034 -12.71 -29.87 -17.14
CA GLN A 1034 -11.84 -30.11 -16.00
C GLN A 1034 -11.25 -28.80 -15.50
N VAL A 1035 -11.62 -28.39 -14.29
CA VAL A 1035 -11.08 -27.17 -13.68
C VAL A 1035 -9.68 -27.43 -13.15
N VAL A 1036 -8.74 -26.58 -13.54
CA VAL A 1036 -7.35 -26.61 -13.07
C VAL A 1036 -7.15 -25.47 -12.08
N THR A 1037 -6.79 -25.81 -10.84
CA THR A 1037 -6.49 -24.80 -9.82
C THR A 1037 -5.16 -24.10 -10.12
N ASN A 1038 -4.97 -22.91 -9.56
CA ASN A 1038 -3.69 -22.19 -9.66
C ASN A 1038 -2.53 -22.99 -9.04
N PHE A 1039 -2.82 -23.80 -8.01
CA PHE A 1039 -1.86 -24.72 -7.42
C PHE A 1039 -1.44 -25.82 -8.41
N ASP A 1040 -2.40 -26.45 -9.08
CA ASP A 1040 -2.13 -27.53 -10.04
C ASP A 1040 -1.38 -27.01 -11.27
N ALA A 1041 -1.78 -25.86 -11.80
CA ALA A 1041 -1.09 -25.20 -12.91
C ALA A 1041 0.35 -24.82 -12.52
N ALA A 1042 0.58 -24.36 -11.28
CA ALA A 1042 1.92 -24.06 -10.77
C ALA A 1042 2.78 -25.32 -10.63
N LYS A 1043 2.18 -26.44 -10.22
CA LYS A 1043 2.86 -27.74 -10.11
C LYS A 1043 3.31 -28.26 -11.47
N ARG A 1044 2.51 -28.08 -12.52
CA ARG A 1044 2.89 -28.43 -13.91
C ARG A 1044 4.08 -27.60 -14.40
N ILE A 1045 4.05 -26.28 -14.23
CA ILE A 1045 5.14 -25.39 -14.72
C ILE A 1045 6.41 -25.53 -13.86
N ARG A 1046 6.26 -25.79 -12.57
CA ARG A 1046 7.38 -25.88 -11.62
C ARG A 1046 7.22 -27.11 -10.73
N PRO A 1047 7.42 -28.31 -11.29
CA PRO A 1047 7.35 -29.53 -10.49
C PRO A 1047 8.42 -29.53 -9.40
N SER A 1048 8.12 -30.23 -8.30
CA SER A 1048 9.11 -30.42 -7.24
C SER A 1048 10.29 -31.20 -7.76
N ARG A 1049 11.53 -30.80 -7.43
CA ARG A 1049 12.73 -31.58 -7.75
C ARG A 1049 12.64 -33.04 -7.28
N ALA A 1050 11.94 -33.29 -6.17
CA ALA A 1050 11.73 -34.64 -5.64
C ALA A 1050 10.84 -35.52 -6.52
N SER A 1051 9.96 -34.91 -7.33
CA SER A 1051 9.05 -35.65 -8.23
C SER A 1051 9.74 -36.16 -9.50
N ARG A 1052 10.94 -35.64 -9.83
CA ARG A 1052 11.67 -35.93 -11.08
C ARG A 1052 10.86 -35.67 -12.36
N GLN A 1053 9.77 -34.91 -12.29
CA GLN A 1053 8.98 -34.50 -13.45
C GLN A 1053 9.62 -33.28 -14.12
N GLU A 1054 9.53 -33.22 -15.45
CA GLU A 1054 9.96 -32.06 -16.22
C GLU A 1054 8.90 -30.94 -16.19
N PRO A 1055 9.30 -29.65 -16.30
CA PRO A 1055 8.38 -28.54 -16.46
C PRO A 1055 7.45 -28.72 -17.68
N GLN A 1056 6.14 -28.65 -17.44
CA GLN A 1056 5.11 -28.76 -18.46
C GLN A 1056 4.35 -27.43 -18.65
N SER A 1057 3.55 -27.36 -19.72
CA SER A 1057 2.61 -26.24 -19.92
C SER A 1057 1.57 -26.19 -18.80
N ALA A 1058 1.12 -24.99 -18.42
CA ALA A 1058 0.01 -24.85 -17.46
C ALA A 1058 -1.26 -25.54 -17.96
N VAL A 1059 -1.53 -25.42 -19.27
CA VAL A 1059 -2.66 -26.03 -19.95
C VAL A 1059 -2.19 -27.33 -20.57
N ASN A 1060 -2.82 -28.45 -20.20
CA ASN A 1060 -2.58 -29.71 -20.88
C ASN A 1060 -3.37 -29.75 -22.18
N ARG A 1061 -2.67 -29.63 -23.31
CA ARG A 1061 -3.25 -29.70 -24.66
C ARG A 1061 -3.20 -31.10 -25.27
N GLU A 1062 -2.55 -32.05 -24.62
CA GLU A 1062 -2.50 -33.43 -25.09
C GLU A 1062 -3.85 -34.09 -24.88
N ASP A 1063 -4.16 -35.09 -25.72
CA ASP A 1063 -5.29 -35.97 -25.52
C ASP A 1063 -5.09 -36.84 -24.28
N THR A 1064 -6.16 -37.06 -23.52
CA THR A 1064 -6.10 -37.81 -22.27
C THR A 1064 -7.18 -38.86 -22.24
N LYS A 1065 -7.18 -39.72 -21.22
CA LYS A 1065 -8.29 -40.65 -20.96
C LYS A 1065 -9.66 -39.95 -20.81
N ALA A 1066 -9.67 -38.64 -20.55
CA ALA A 1066 -10.90 -37.86 -20.47
C ALA A 1066 -11.42 -37.40 -21.84
N GLY A 1067 -10.63 -37.55 -22.92
CA GLY A 1067 -11.01 -37.16 -24.28
C GLY A 1067 -9.99 -36.26 -25.00
N GLN A 1068 -10.31 -35.95 -26.25
CA GLN A 1068 -9.55 -35.07 -27.13
C GLN A 1068 -9.59 -33.63 -26.61
N PHE A 1069 -8.47 -32.92 -26.58
CA PHE A 1069 -8.46 -31.51 -26.16
C PHE A 1069 -9.12 -30.61 -27.22
N LEU A 1070 -10.08 -29.78 -26.79
CA LEU A 1070 -10.75 -28.81 -27.68
C LEU A 1070 -10.26 -27.39 -27.42
N MET A 1071 -10.38 -26.94 -26.17
CA MET A 1071 -9.96 -25.60 -25.78
C MET A 1071 -9.75 -25.50 -24.28
N SER A 1072 -9.05 -24.46 -23.86
CA SER A 1072 -9.03 -24.02 -22.47
C SER A 1072 -9.71 -22.66 -22.35
N LEU A 1073 -10.41 -22.41 -21.26
CA LEU A 1073 -10.98 -21.10 -20.96
C LEU A 1073 -10.47 -20.57 -19.61
N SER A 1074 -9.95 -19.34 -19.63
CA SER A 1074 -9.54 -18.55 -18.46
C SER A 1074 -10.39 -17.28 -18.34
N ILE A 1075 -10.41 -16.68 -17.15
CA ILE A 1075 -11.03 -15.37 -16.94
C ILE A 1075 -10.42 -14.32 -17.89
N GLY A 1076 -11.30 -13.55 -18.55
CA GLY A 1076 -10.98 -12.56 -19.58
C GLY A 1076 -10.79 -13.15 -20.98
N GLU A 1077 -10.94 -14.46 -21.18
CA GLU A 1077 -11.00 -15.05 -22.52
C GLU A 1077 -12.41 -15.01 -23.10
N MET A 1078 -12.50 -14.95 -24.42
CA MET A 1078 -13.76 -14.70 -25.13
C MET A 1078 -14.16 -15.88 -26.00
N VAL A 1079 -15.47 -16.07 -26.14
CA VAL A 1079 -16.11 -17.11 -26.95
C VAL A 1079 -17.18 -16.46 -27.82
N TYR A 1080 -17.25 -16.86 -29.08
CA TYR A 1080 -18.34 -16.56 -29.99
C TYR A 1080 -19.35 -17.70 -29.93
N MET A 1081 -20.56 -17.42 -29.45
CA MET A 1081 -21.62 -18.41 -29.22
C MET A 1081 -23.00 -17.78 -29.31
N LYS A 1082 -24.05 -18.60 -29.33
CA LYS A 1082 -25.43 -18.13 -29.21
C LYS A 1082 -25.78 -17.77 -27.77
N HIS A 1083 -26.53 -16.69 -27.62
CA HIS A 1083 -27.20 -16.38 -26.38
C HIS A 1083 -28.26 -17.45 -26.10
N PRO A 1084 -28.32 -18.03 -24.88
CA PRO A 1084 -29.21 -19.15 -24.60
C PRO A 1084 -30.71 -18.85 -24.67
N GLU A 1085 -31.10 -17.60 -24.45
CA GLU A 1085 -32.51 -17.18 -24.44
C GLU A 1085 -32.94 -16.53 -25.77
N SER A 1086 -32.21 -15.54 -26.28
CA SER A 1086 -32.52 -14.87 -27.55
C SER A 1086 -32.06 -15.59 -28.82
N ASP A 1087 -31.27 -16.67 -28.71
CA ASP A 1087 -30.69 -17.47 -29.82
C ASP A 1087 -29.77 -16.68 -30.79
N GLY A 1088 -29.55 -15.39 -30.56
CA GLY A 1088 -28.63 -14.54 -31.33
C GLY A 1088 -27.17 -14.86 -31.05
N ALA A 1089 -26.33 -14.94 -32.08
CA ALA A 1089 -24.90 -15.19 -31.94
C ALA A 1089 -24.12 -13.90 -31.66
N ASP A 1090 -23.38 -13.86 -30.55
CA ASP A 1090 -22.59 -12.71 -30.11
C ASP A 1090 -21.31 -13.14 -29.36
N TYR A 1091 -20.50 -12.18 -28.92
CA TYR A 1091 -19.26 -12.39 -28.20
C TYR A 1091 -19.46 -12.28 -26.69
N PHE A 1092 -18.96 -13.29 -25.98
CA PHE A 1092 -19.09 -13.39 -24.53
C PHE A 1092 -17.73 -13.56 -23.89
N VAL A 1093 -17.54 -12.96 -22.71
CA VAL A 1093 -16.31 -13.04 -21.93
C VAL A 1093 -16.50 -13.92 -20.69
N VAL A 1094 -15.52 -14.77 -20.41
CA VAL A 1094 -15.48 -15.55 -19.17
C VAL A 1094 -15.10 -14.62 -18.02
N PHE A 1095 -15.99 -14.41 -17.05
CA PHE A 1095 -15.68 -13.59 -15.87
C PHE A 1095 -15.48 -14.42 -14.60
N LYS A 1096 -15.98 -15.66 -14.53
CA LYS A 1096 -15.83 -16.56 -13.38
C LYS A 1096 -15.82 -18.03 -13.79
N ILE A 1097 -15.08 -18.86 -13.03
CA ILE A 1097 -15.00 -20.32 -13.20
C ILE A 1097 -15.12 -20.97 -11.83
N ASP A 1098 -16.14 -21.80 -11.63
CA ASP A 1098 -16.42 -22.45 -10.35
C ASP A 1098 -15.78 -23.84 -10.26
N GLY A 1099 -15.51 -24.31 -9.03
CA GLY A 1099 -14.89 -25.61 -8.80
C GLY A 1099 -15.73 -26.83 -9.19
N ASN A 1100 -17.03 -26.64 -9.48
CA ASN A 1100 -17.95 -27.65 -9.99
C ASN A 1100 -17.99 -27.71 -11.53
N CYS A 1101 -17.01 -27.10 -12.21
CA CYS A 1101 -16.90 -27.05 -13.68
C CYS A 1101 -17.97 -26.21 -14.39
N THR A 1102 -18.60 -25.27 -13.67
CA THR A 1102 -19.45 -24.23 -14.28
C THR A 1102 -18.60 -23.03 -14.72
N ILE A 1103 -18.86 -22.56 -15.93
CA ILE A 1103 -18.24 -21.39 -16.56
C ILE A 1103 -19.28 -20.28 -16.60
N HIS A 1104 -18.91 -19.08 -16.16
CA HIS A 1104 -19.80 -17.92 -16.17
C HIS A 1104 -19.36 -16.95 -17.26
N PHE A 1105 -20.29 -16.64 -18.15
CA PHE A 1105 -20.12 -15.75 -19.28
C PHE A 1105 -20.98 -14.50 -19.11
N THR A 1106 -20.53 -13.40 -19.67
CA THR A 1106 -21.28 -12.14 -19.78
C THR A 1106 -21.05 -11.56 -21.18
N PRO A 1107 -22.00 -10.83 -21.78
CA PRO A 1107 -21.77 -10.17 -23.06
C PRO A 1107 -20.52 -9.28 -23.02
N HIS A 1108 -19.78 -9.19 -24.13
CA HIS A 1108 -18.50 -8.48 -24.13
C HIS A 1108 -18.61 -7.00 -23.72
N TRP A 1109 -19.77 -6.39 -23.94
CA TRP A 1109 -20.07 -4.98 -23.66
C TRP A 1109 -20.58 -4.77 -22.22
N ASP A 1110 -21.00 -5.80 -21.50
CA ASP A 1110 -21.61 -5.66 -20.17
C ASP A 1110 -20.57 -5.22 -19.12
N ALA A 1111 -20.79 -4.04 -18.54
CA ALA A 1111 -20.01 -3.44 -17.47
C ALA A 1111 -20.73 -3.49 -16.10
N GLY A 1112 -21.78 -4.31 -16.00
CA GLY A 1112 -22.58 -4.53 -14.81
C GLY A 1112 -21.80 -5.11 -13.63
N ARG A 1113 -22.45 -5.11 -12.48
CA ARG A 1113 -21.87 -5.53 -11.18
C ARG A 1113 -22.45 -6.86 -10.71
N ASP A 1114 -21.73 -7.56 -9.83
CA ASP A 1114 -22.23 -8.83 -9.28
C ASP A 1114 -23.61 -8.70 -8.57
N LYS A 1115 -23.93 -7.49 -8.08
CA LYS A 1115 -25.25 -7.11 -7.54
C LYS A 1115 -25.70 -5.79 -8.15
N GLU A 1116 -27.01 -5.66 -8.32
CA GLU A 1116 -27.64 -4.39 -8.70
C GLU A 1116 -27.40 -3.33 -7.62
N THR A 1117 -27.18 -2.10 -8.06
CA THR A 1117 -27.01 -0.92 -7.21
C THR A 1117 -27.88 0.21 -7.76
N GLU A 1118 -28.11 1.27 -6.99
CA GLU A 1118 -28.91 2.43 -7.41
C GLU A 1118 -28.44 3.07 -8.73
N ASN A 1119 -27.16 2.89 -9.10
CA ASN A 1119 -26.56 3.52 -10.28
C ASN A 1119 -25.99 2.53 -11.30
N CYS A 1120 -26.00 1.21 -11.04
CA CYS A 1120 -25.47 0.19 -11.94
C CYS A 1120 -26.33 -1.07 -11.91
N PRO A 1121 -26.76 -1.59 -13.07
CA PRO A 1121 -27.48 -2.84 -13.13
C PRO A 1121 -26.58 -4.02 -12.75
N LYS A 1122 -27.24 -5.12 -12.39
CA LYS A 1122 -26.57 -6.40 -12.19
C LYS A 1122 -26.02 -6.90 -13.53
N ARG A 1123 -24.79 -7.40 -13.50
CA ARG A 1123 -24.14 -8.11 -14.60
C ARG A 1123 -24.99 -9.31 -14.99
N GLU A 1124 -25.11 -9.52 -16.29
CA GLU A 1124 -25.70 -10.71 -16.86
C GLU A 1124 -24.77 -11.91 -16.63
N ASP A 1125 -25.27 -12.94 -15.92
CA ASP A 1125 -24.52 -14.16 -15.62
C ASP A 1125 -25.09 -15.36 -16.40
N ILE A 1126 -24.48 -15.65 -17.54
CA ILE A 1126 -24.75 -16.85 -18.33
C ILE A 1126 -23.87 -17.99 -17.81
N SER A 1127 -24.40 -18.77 -16.88
CA SER A 1127 -23.71 -19.92 -16.26
C SER A 1127 -23.88 -21.22 -17.07
N ARG A 1128 -22.81 -21.82 -17.60
CA ARG A 1128 -22.87 -23.05 -18.42
C ARG A 1128 -21.80 -24.08 -18.02
N THR A 1129 -22.19 -25.36 -18.04
CA THR A 1129 -21.26 -26.49 -18.00
C THR A 1129 -20.76 -26.81 -19.42
N ALA A 1130 -19.64 -27.54 -19.56
CA ALA A 1130 -19.10 -27.90 -20.87
C ALA A 1130 -20.13 -28.60 -21.81
N PRO A 1131 -20.96 -29.56 -21.35
CA PRO A 1131 -22.01 -30.14 -22.19
C PRO A 1131 -23.12 -29.16 -22.61
N GLN A 1132 -23.44 -28.17 -21.77
CA GLN A 1132 -24.43 -27.16 -22.11
C GLN A 1132 -23.86 -26.15 -23.11
N LEU A 1133 -22.60 -25.78 -22.93
CA LEU A 1133 -21.87 -24.89 -23.84
C LEU A 1133 -21.82 -25.47 -25.25
N GLN A 1134 -21.55 -26.78 -25.39
CA GLN A 1134 -21.51 -27.49 -26.68
C GLN A 1134 -22.73 -27.21 -27.59
N LYS A 1135 -23.91 -26.97 -27.00
CA LYS A 1135 -25.16 -26.74 -27.72
C LYS A 1135 -25.35 -25.30 -28.23
N LEU A 1136 -24.49 -24.36 -27.81
CA LEU A 1136 -24.62 -22.92 -28.09
C LEU A 1136 -23.80 -22.49 -29.30
N GLY A 1137 -23.66 -23.37 -30.28
CA GLY A 1137 -22.99 -23.08 -31.54
C GLY A 1137 -23.54 -21.87 -32.27
N PRO A 1138 -22.71 -20.98 -32.85
CA PRO A 1138 -23.18 -19.77 -33.52
C PRO A 1138 -24.10 -20.06 -34.73
N LYS A 1139 -23.93 -21.23 -35.36
CA LYS A 1139 -24.77 -21.74 -36.46
C LYS A 1139 -24.95 -23.26 -36.29
N ALA A 1140 -25.95 -23.82 -36.95
CA ALA A 1140 -26.14 -25.27 -36.98
C ALA A 1140 -24.87 -25.99 -37.48
N GLY A 1141 -24.42 -27.00 -36.75
CA GLY A 1141 -23.20 -27.78 -37.07
C GLY A 1141 -21.88 -27.14 -36.64
N LEU A 1142 -21.85 -25.90 -36.14
CA LEU A 1142 -20.64 -25.28 -35.58
C LEU A 1142 -20.68 -25.30 -34.06
N SER A 1143 -19.61 -25.72 -33.41
CA SER A 1143 -19.48 -25.56 -31.95
C SER A 1143 -19.12 -24.11 -31.57
N PRO A 1144 -19.34 -23.70 -30.30
CA PRO A 1144 -18.81 -22.43 -29.79
C PRO A 1144 -17.32 -22.27 -30.09
N GLN A 1145 -16.93 -21.07 -30.49
CA GLN A 1145 -15.55 -20.80 -30.94
C GLN A 1145 -14.83 -19.90 -29.97
N LYS A 1146 -13.63 -20.30 -29.53
CA LYS A 1146 -12.76 -19.41 -28.77
C LYS A 1146 -12.23 -18.32 -29.70
N VAL A 1147 -12.32 -17.06 -29.27
CA VAL A 1147 -11.87 -15.91 -30.06
C VAL A 1147 -10.86 -15.07 -29.31
N TRP A 1148 -10.00 -14.40 -30.06
CA TRP A 1148 -9.17 -13.30 -29.61
C TRP A 1148 -9.71 -12.00 -30.18
N VAL A 1149 -9.82 -10.97 -29.34
CA VAL A 1149 -10.25 -9.63 -29.74
C VAL A 1149 -9.09 -8.65 -29.50
N GLY A 1150 -8.69 -7.96 -30.57
CA GLY A 1150 -7.67 -6.92 -30.54
C GLY A 1150 -8.23 -5.58 -30.06
N PRO A 1151 -7.35 -4.61 -29.71
CA PRO A 1151 -7.78 -3.34 -29.08
C PRO A 1151 -8.70 -2.47 -29.95
N LEU A 1152 -8.76 -2.71 -31.27
CA LEU A 1152 -9.62 -2.00 -32.20
C LEU A 1152 -10.90 -2.80 -32.54
N GLY A 1153 -11.22 -3.82 -31.72
CA GLY A 1153 -12.35 -4.71 -31.94
C GLY A 1153 -12.15 -5.74 -33.05
N ASP A 1154 -10.92 -5.89 -33.56
CA ASP A 1154 -10.58 -6.92 -34.55
C ASP A 1154 -10.64 -8.32 -33.94
N VAL A 1155 -11.43 -9.22 -34.56
CA VAL A 1155 -11.67 -10.56 -34.03
C VAL A 1155 -10.88 -11.60 -34.83
N LYS A 1156 -10.21 -12.51 -34.13
CA LYS A 1156 -9.58 -13.71 -34.69
C LYS A 1156 -10.09 -14.96 -33.99
N VAL A 1157 -10.65 -15.90 -34.75
CA VAL A 1157 -11.00 -17.24 -34.24
C VAL A 1157 -9.70 -17.99 -33.94
N LEU A 1158 -9.60 -18.54 -32.73
CA LEU A 1158 -8.47 -19.37 -32.32
C LEU A 1158 -8.85 -20.83 -32.59
N GLN A 1159 -8.26 -21.40 -33.64
CA GLN A 1159 -8.35 -22.84 -33.93
C GLN A 1159 -7.51 -23.64 -32.92
N CYS A 1160 -7.69 -24.96 -32.88
CA CYS A 1160 -7.15 -25.85 -31.85
C CYS A 1160 -5.61 -25.99 -31.83
N ASP A 1161 -4.89 -25.39 -32.79
CA ASP A 1161 -3.43 -25.52 -32.96
C ASP A 1161 -2.59 -24.59 -32.05
#